data_AF-A0A1A7WMC6-F1
#
_entry.id   AF-A0A1A7WMC6-F1
#
_cell.length_a   1.000
_cell.length_b   1.000
_cell.length_c   1.000
_cell.angle_alpha   90.00
_cell.angle_beta   90.00
_cell.angle_gamma   90.00
#
_symmetry.space_group_name_H-M   'P 1'
#
loop_
_entity.id
_entity.type
_entity.pdbx_description
1 polymer ?
#
loop_
_entity_poly.entity_id
_entity_poly.type
_entity_poly.pdbx_seq_one_letter_code
_entity_poly.pdbx_strand_id
1 'polypeptide(L)'
;MRNTWLSPRSAVWEYWTSLMACLCWIQYSCGMPHVIRIGGIFEQTDGPVSLVSAEELAFKFAVNNINRNRTLLPNTTLTYDIQRINIYDSFEASRKACDQLSLGVVAIFGPSHSSSSNAVQSICNALEVPHIQVRWKHHPMDNRDTFYANLYPDYSSLSYAILDLVQFLKWKTATVVYDDSTGLIRLQELIMAPSRYNIRLKIRQLPLDTEDTRPLLKEMKRSREFRIIFDCSHHMAAQILKQAQTMGMMTEYYHYIFTTLDLMAIDLEPYRFCGVNMTGFRILNVDNPQVASIVEKWSMERQIPPKPDSGLLEGIMTTDAALTYDAVHIVSVSYQHAPQMTVNSLQCHRHKPWRFGGRFMSFIKESHWDGLTGRLSFNKTTGLRTDFDLDIISLKEDGLEKVGKWSASGGLNITEVPKRKGMNITDSLANRSLVVTTILEEPYVMLKKSDKALVGNDRFEGFCIDLLKELANILGFTYEIRLVPDGKYGSQDDKGQWSGMIRELIEHRADLAVAPLTITYTREKFIDFSKPFMSMGISILYRKPNTTNSGFFSFLNPMTPDIWVYILLAYLGVSCVLFVIARFSPYEWYDAHPCNPGSDVVENNFTLLNSFWFGVGSLMQQGSELMPKALSTRIIGGIWWFFTLIIISSYTANLAAFLTVERMDSPVDSADDIAKQTKIEYGVVKDGATMAFFKKSKVSTFEKMWAFMSSRPRTSLVKSIEDGIQRVLKSDYALITESTSIDYITRRNCNLTQVGGIIDSKGYGIGTPLGSPYRDKISIAILSILEDGLLHILKEKWWSGSSCLDEERRETGPMGIQNLGGIFIVLASGLVVSVFVAIAEFIYKLRKTAEREQRSLCSAMVDEIRLSFTCERRVKHKPQPPVMVKTDAVINMHAYNDRRLPGKDNMSCSTGMTPVFP
;
A
#
# COMPACT_ATOMS: atom_id res chain seq x y z
N MET A 1 -132.69 2.75 30.07
CA MET A 1 -133.00 2.84 28.62
C MET A 1 -132.93 4.30 28.20
N ARG A 2 -132.31 4.54 27.03
CA ARG A 2 -132.30 5.76 26.19
C ARG A 2 -131.48 7.02 26.59
N ASN A 3 -130.53 7.30 25.68
CA ASN A 3 -130.28 8.55 24.95
C ASN A 3 -129.29 9.62 25.49
N THR A 4 -128.11 9.62 24.83
CA THR A 4 -127.39 10.73 24.14
C THR A 4 -127.20 12.09 24.80
N TRP A 5 -125.96 12.59 24.69
CA TRP A 5 -125.48 13.95 24.33
C TRP A 5 -124.25 14.35 25.16
N LEU A 6 -123.07 14.44 24.54
CA LEU A 6 -121.89 15.13 25.09
C LEU A 6 -121.18 15.94 23.99
N SER A 7 -121.59 17.21 23.93
CA SER A 7 -120.84 18.47 23.71
C SER A 7 -119.45 18.43 23.03
N PRO A 8 -119.22 19.21 21.95
CA PRO A 8 -117.91 19.43 21.34
C PRO A 8 -117.23 20.67 21.93
N ARG A 9 -116.38 20.52 22.96
CA ARG A 9 -115.52 21.63 23.43
C ARG A 9 -114.08 21.27 23.85
N SER A 10 -113.68 20.00 23.79
CA SER A 10 -112.30 19.58 24.12
C SER A 10 -111.39 19.38 22.90
N ALA A 11 -111.93 19.15 21.70
CA ALA A 11 -111.12 18.82 20.52
C ALA A 11 -110.39 20.02 19.88
N VAL A 12 -110.85 21.25 20.10
CA VAL A 12 -110.25 22.45 19.47
C VAL A 12 -108.99 22.90 20.21
N TRP A 13 -108.89 22.65 21.52
CA TRP A 13 -107.74 23.10 22.31
C TRP A 13 -106.52 22.17 22.17
N GLU A 14 -106.74 20.86 21.99
CA GLU A 14 -105.67 19.90 21.67
C GLU A 14 -105.17 20.05 20.23
N TYR A 15 -106.04 20.43 19.28
CA TYR A 15 -105.64 20.66 17.90
C TYR A 15 -104.77 21.92 17.74
N TRP A 16 -105.10 23.01 18.44
CA TRP A 16 -104.32 24.26 18.38
C TRP A 16 -103.00 24.20 19.16
N THR A 17 -102.93 23.44 20.27
CA THR A 17 -101.68 23.23 21.01
C THR A 17 -100.72 22.30 20.26
N SER A 18 -101.24 21.27 19.58
CA SER A 18 -100.45 20.39 18.71
C SER A 18 -99.98 21.11 17.42
N LEU A 19 -100.80 21.99 16.84
CA LEU A 19 -100.41 22.78 15.67
C LEU A 19 -99.35 23.85 16.00
N MET A 20 -99.44 24.50 17.17
CA MET A 20 -98.40 25.44 17.64
C MET A 20 -97.12 24.73 18.07
N ALA A 21 -97.20 23.52 18.64
CA ALA A 21 -96.03 22.69 18.92
C ALA A 21 -95.34 22.23 17.62
N CYS A 22 -96.11 21.82 16.60
CA CYS A 22 -95.59 21.49 15.27
C CYS A 22 -95.00 22.70 14.53
N LEU A 23 -95.61 23.88 14.63
CA LEU A 23 -95.06 25.11 14.03
C LEU A 23 -93.78 25.59 14.74
N CYS A 24 -93.68 25.42 16.06
CA CYS A 24 -92.43 25.65 16.80
C CYS A 24 -91.35 24.61 16.51
N TRP A 25 -91.71 23.36 16.18
CA TRP A 25 -90.76 22.32 15.76
C TRP A 25 -90.26 22.51 14.31
N ILE A 26 -91.06 23.13 13.44
CA ILE A 26 -90.64 23.46 12.07
C ILE A 26 -89.59 24.59 12.04
N GLN A 27 -89.47 25.40 13.10
CA GLN A 27 -88.45 26.44 13.21
C GLN A 27 -87.06 25.96 13.67
N TYR A 28 -86.87 24.67 13.97
CA TYR A 28 -85.57 24.12 14.38
C TYR A 28 -85.10 22.93 13.54
N SER A 29 -85.49 22.88 12.27
CA SER A 29 -84.86 22.03 11.25
C SER A 29 -84.11 22.89 10.25
N CYS A 30 -83.14 23.69 10.71
CA CYS A 30 -82.13 24.17 9.78
C CYS A 30 -81.41 22.91 9.29
N GLY A 31 -81.35 22.64 7.99
CA GLY A 31 -80.47 21.59 7.45
C GLY A 31 -79.02 22.06 7.46
N MET A 32 -78.06 21.15 7.25
CA MET A 32 -76.68 21.54 6.92
C MET A 32 -76.69 22.59 5.80
N PRO A 33 -75.85 23.64 5.88
CA PRO A 33 -75.72 24.57 4.76
C PRO A 33 -75.29 23.81 3.51
N HIS A 34 -76.00 24.02 2.41
CA HIS A 34 -75.79 23.34 1.12
C HIS A 34 -74.40 23.66 0.49
N VAL A 35 -73.72 24.70 1.00
CA VAL A 35 -72.42 25.19 0.52
C VAL A 35 -71.52 25.55 1.70
N ILE A 36 -70.29 25.03 1.71
CA ILE A 36 -69.23 25.38 2.66
C ILE A 36 -68.15 26.15 1.92
N ARG A 37 -67.54 27.14 2.55
CA ARG A 37 -66.41 27.90 1.99
C ARG A 37 -65.15 27.74 2.82
N ILE A 38 -64.02 27.43 2.19
CA ILE A 38 -62.68 27.47 2.79
C ILE A 38 -61.87 28.63 2.21
N GLY A 39 -61.02 29.26 3.02
CA GLY A 39 -60.13 30.33 2.59
C GLY A 39 -58.72 29.80 2.33
N GLY A 40 -58.09 30.21 1.23
CA GLY A 40 -56.68 29.98 0.96
C GLY A 40 -55.96 31.30 0.74
N ILE A 41 -54.81 31.50 1.38
CA ILE A 41 -53.93 32.65 1.19
C ILE A 41 -52.59 32.12 0.67
N PHE A 42 -52.24 32.46 -0.57
CA PHE A 42 -51.03 31.99 -1.23
C PHE A 42 -50.12 33.15 -1.62
N GLU A 43 -48.82 32.93 -1.55
CA GLU A 43 -47.82 33.94 -1.87
C GLU A 43 -47.45 33.88 -3.36
N GLN A 44 -47.23 35.05 -3.96
CA GLN A 44 -46.83 35.19 -5.37
C GLN A 44 -45.48 35.91 -5.47
N THR A 45 -44.64 35.47 -6.41
CA THR A 45 -43.43 36.18 -6.82
C THR A 45 -43.72 37.04 -8.06
N ASP A 46 -43.32 38.31 -8.03
CA ASP A 46 -43.47 39.23 -9.17
C ASP A 46 -42.49 38.83 -10.29
N GLY A 47 -42.99 38.11 -11.29
CA GLY A 47 -42.29 37.79 -12.53
C GLY A 47 -43.16 38.09 -13.76
N PRO A 48 -42.58 38.17 -14.97
CA PRO A 48 -43.28 38.57 -16.20
C PRO A 48 -44.39 37.59 -16.64
N VAL A 49 -44.46 36.40 -16.03
CA VAL A 49 -45.58 35.46 -16.13
C VAL A 49 -46.02 35.16 -14.70
N SER A 50 -47.30 35.38 -14.38
CA SER A 50 -47.88 35.02 -13.09
C SER A 50 -47.94 33.49 -12.94
N LEU A 51 -46.82 32.88 -12.52
CA LEU A 51 -46.75 31.46 -12.23
C LEU A 51 -47.62 31.18 -11.01
N VAL A 52 -48.72 30.45 -11.22
CA VAL A 52 -49.57 29.96 -10.14
C VAL A 52 -48.74 28.99 -9.30
N SER A 53 -48.66 29.23 -7.98
CA SER A 53 -47.95 28.34 -7.05
C SER A 53 -48.48 26.91 -7.14
N ALA A 54 -47.59 25.91 -7.00
CA ALA A 54 -47.96 24.51 -6.97
C ALA A 54 -48.96 24.20 -5.84
N GLU A 55 -48.87 24.93 -4.72
CA GLU A 55 -49.80 24.84 -3.59
C GLU A 55 -51.22 25.31 -3.97
N GLU A 56 -51.34 26.44 -4.67
CA GLU A 56 -52.64 26.97 -5.13
C GLU A 56 -53.31 25.99 -6.12
N LEU A 57 -52.52 25.41 -7.03
CA LEU A 57 -53.00 24.40 -7.97
C LEU A 57 -53.47 23.13 -7.24
N ALA A 58 -52.68 22.64 -6.28
CA ALA A 58 -53.01 21.45 -5.50
C ALA A 58 -54.28 21.64 -4.68
N PHE A 59 -54.46 22.84 -4.13
CA PHE A 59 -55.66 23.22 -3.40
C PHE A 59 -56.91 23.19 -4.30
N LYS A 60 -56.86 23.78 -5.50
CA LYS A 60 -57.96 23.72 -6.48
C LYS A 60 -58.24 22.28 -6.93
N PHE A 61 -57.19 21.53 -7.20
CA PHE A 61 -57.27 20.13 -7.62
C PHE A 61 -57.95 19.27 -6.55
N ALA A 62 -57.57 19.43 -5.27
CA ALA A 62 -58.17 18.71 -4.17
C ALA A 62 -59.67 19.01 -4.01
N VAL A 63 -60.07 20.28 -4.03
CA VAL A 63 -61.49 20.65 -3.91
C VAL A 63 -62.30 20.14 -5.10
N ASN A 64 -61.77 20.24 -6.32
CA ASN A 64 -62.42 19.70 -7.50
C ASN A 64 -62.56 18.17 -7.44
N ASN A 65 -61.56 17.46 -6.92
CA ASN A 65 -61.61 16.01 -6.78
C ASN A 65 -62.67 15.58 -5.75
N ILE A 66 -62.74 16.24 -4.60
CA ILE A 66 -63.76 15.98 -3.56
C ILE A 66 -65.17 16.29 -4.10
N ASN A 67 -65.36 17.40 -4.81
CA ASN A 67 -66.67 17.75 -5.37
C ASN A 67 -67.13 16.81 -6.50
N ARG A 68 -66.19 16.27 -7.28
CA ARG A 68 -66.46 15.23 -8.30
C ARG A 68 -66.80 13.90 -7.64
N ASN A 69 -66.09 13.54 -6.57
CA ASN A 69 -66.27 12.31 -5.83
C ASN A 69 -67.19 12.50 -4.60
N ARG A 70 -68.52 12.41 -4.81
CA ARG A 70 -69.55 12.64 -3.77
C ARG A 70 -69.62 11.58 -2.64
N THR A 71 -68.58 10.79 -2.47
CA THR A 71 -68.48 9.78 -1.39
C THR A 71 -68.28 10.42 -0.01
N LEU A 72 -67.47 11.49 0.08
CA LEU A 72 -67.15 12.20 1.32
C LEU A 72 -68.27 13.15 1.77
N LEU A 73 -68.78 13.98 0.85
CA LEU A 73 -69.81 15.00 1.13
C LEU A 73 -70.97 14.88 0.12
N PRO A 74 -71.99 14.04 0.38
CA PRO A 74 -73.07 13.79 -0.58
C PRO A 74 -74.05 14.97 -0.73
N ASN A 75 -74.33 15.67 0.37
CA ASN A 75 -75.36 16.73 0.46
C ASN A 75 -74.77 18.15 0.53
N THR A 76 -73.44 18.28 0.51
CA THR A 76 -72.75 19.55 0.73
C THR A 76 -71.71 19.80 -0.35
N THR A 77 -71.68 21.01 -0.89
CA THR A 77 -70.68 21.42 -1.88
C THR A 77 -69.56 22.22 -1.23
N LEU A 78 -68.30 21.85 -1.51
CA LEU A 78 -67.13 22.55 -0.99
C LEU A 78 -66.71 23.63 -1.99
N THR A 79 -66.74 24.88 -1.56
CA THR A 79 -66.27 26.04 -2.33
C THR A 79 -65.04 26.64 -1.66
N TYR A 80 -64.26 27.41 -2.42
CA TYR A 80 -63.07 28.07 -1.90
C TYR A 80 -63.04 29.55 -2.28
N ASP A 81 -62.34 30.33 -1.46
CA ASP A 81 -61.89 31.68 -1.77
C ASP A 81 -60.36 31.71 -1.74
N ILE A 82 -59.73 32.21 -2.80
CA ILE A 82 -58.27 32.26 -2.94
C ILE A 82 -57.82 33.71 -2.98
N GLN A 83 -56.95 34.09 -2.06
CA GLN A 83 -56.30 35.39 -2.01
C GLN A 83 -54.81 35.22 -2.31
N ARG A 84 -54.27 36.14 -3.11
CA ARG A 84 -52.84 36.20 -3.43
C ARG A 84 -52.22 37.40 -2.74
N ILE A 85 -51.04 37.20 -2.17
CA ILE A 85 -50.28 38.22 -1.43
C ILE A 85 -48.82 38.20 -1.84
N ASN A 86 -48.10 39.28 -1.56
CA ASN A 86 -46.65 39.33 -1.76
C ASN A 86 -45.89 38.57 -0.65
N ILE A 87 -44.75 37.99 -1.01
CA ILE A 87 -43.84 37.38 -0.02
C ILE A 87 -43.38 38.47 0.95
N TYR A 88 -43.30 38.13 2.24
CA TYR A 88 -42.90 39.00 3.35
C TYR A 88 -43.91 40.06 3.81
N ASP A 89 -45.09 40.19 3.16
CA ASP A 89 -46.11 41.16 3.57
C ASP A 89 -47.15 40.54 4.53
N SER A 90 -46.87 40.63 5.83
CA SER A 90 -47.79 40.17 6.87
C SER A 90 -49.03 41.04 7.05
N PHE A 91 -48.97 42.32 6.65
CA PHE A 91 -50.11 43.24 6.74
C PHE A 91 -51.15 42.90 5.68
N GLU A 92 -50.70 42.65 4.45
CA GLU A 92 -51.59 42.19 3.39
C GLU A 92 -52.24 40.84 3.75
N ALA A 93 -51.47 39.89 4.26
CA ALA A 93 -51.99 38.61 4.76
C ALA A 93 -53.09 38.80 5.81
N SER A 94 -52.88 39.71 6.76
CA SER A 94 -53.85 40.03 7.82
C SER A 94 -55.15 40.61 7.25
N ARG A 95 -55.05 41.56 6.31
CA ARG A 95 -56.21 42.17 5.66
C ARG A 95 -57.02 41.12 4.89
N LYS A 96 -56.34 40.27 4.10
CA LYS A 96 -56.97 39.21 3.31
C LYS A 96 -57.62 38.13 4.18
N ALA A 97 -57.00 37.79 5.31
CA ALA A 97 -57.63 36.90 6.29
C ALA A 97 -58.93 37.50 6.84
N CYS A 98 -58.95 38.80 7.13
CA CYS A 98 -60.16 39.49 7.59
C CYS A 98 -61.27 39.54 6.53
N ASP A 99 -60.90 39.73 5.26
CA ASP A 99 -61.85 39.65 4.15
C ASP A 99 -62.50 38.25 4.07
N GLN A 100 -61.69 37.19 4.20
CA GLN A 100 -62.18 35.81 4.21
C GLN A 100 -63.08 35.49 5.42
N LEU A 101 -62.72 35.99 6.60
CA LEU A 101 -63.53 35.83 7.80
C LEU A 101 -64.88 36.57 7.69
N SER A 102 -64.90 37.72 7.01
CA SER A 102 -66.12 38.46 6.71
C SER A 102 -67.04 37.69 5.73
N LEU A 103 -66.48 36.88 4.84
CA LEU A 103 -67.22 36.00 3.94
C LEU A 103 -67.77 34.74 4.63
N GLY A 104 -67.30 34.42 5.84
CA GLY A 104 -67.69 33.23 6.59
C GLY A 104 -67.03 31.96 6.06
N VAL A 105 -65.71 31.83 6.23
CA VAL A 105 -64.96 30.60 5.92
C VAL A 105 -64.86 29.67 7.13
N VAL A 106 -64.83 28.35 6.91
CA VAL A 106 -64.71 27.35 7.99
C VAL A 106 -63.29 27.06 8.44
N ALA A 107 -62.32 27.30 7.57
CA ALA A 107 -60.89 27.14 7.82
C ALA A 107 -60.10 28.02 6.86
N ILE A 108 -58.92 28.46 7.29
CA ILE A 108 -57.98 29.24 6.49
C ILE A 108 -56.71 28.41 6.28
N PHE A 109 -56.27 28.30 5.03
CA PHE A 109 -55.07 27.58 4.61
C PHE A 109 -53.97 28.57 4.21
N GLY A 110 -52.73 28.30 4.63
CA GLY A 110 -51.59 29.19 4.37
C GLY A 110 -51.68 30.51 5.15
N PRO A 111 -50.73 31.44 4.97
CA PRO A 111 -49.67 31.50 3.95
C PRO A 111 -48.37 30.74 4.30
N SER A 112 -47.47 30.66 3.32
CA SER A 112 -46.28 29.79 3.32
C SER A 112 -45.08 30.38 4.05
N HIS A 113 -44.88 31.70 4.03
CA HIS A 113 -43.80 32.36 4.78
C HIS A 113 -44.15 32.51 6.28
N SER A 114 -43.13 32.40 7.14
CA SER A 114 -43.29 32.40 8.59
C SER A 114 -43.86 33.70 9.15
N SER A 115 -43.47 34.86 8.61
CA SER A 115 -43.96 36.19 9.04
C SER A 115 -45.46 36.38 8.75
N SER A 116 -45.88 36.06 7.53
CA SER A 116 -47.27 36.14 7.09
C SER A 116 -48.14 35.14 7.86
N SER A 117 -47.63 33.92 8.05
CA SER A 117 -48.30 32.86 8.81
C SER A 117 -48.49 33.21 10.29
N ASN A 118 -47.54 33.92 10.91
CA ASN A 118 -47.67 34.43 12.29
C ASN A 118 -48.86 35.38 12.46
N ALA A 119 -49.04 36.30 11.51
CA ALA A 119 -50.12 37.27 11.59
C ALA A 119 -51.49 36.61 11.42
N VAL A 120 -51.63 35.70 10.44
CA VAL A 120 -52.85 34.90 10.25
C VAL A 120 -53.12 34.01 11.45
N GLN A 121 -52.09 33.36 12.01
CA GLN A 121 -52.23 32.53 13.20
C GLN A 121 -52.79 33.31 14.40
N SER A 122 -52.30 34.53 14.63
CA SER A 122 -52.76 35.37 15.73
C SER A 122 -54.25 35.72 15.60
N ILE A 123 -54.70 36.06 14.38
CA ILE A 123 -56.11 36.36 14.09
C ILE A 123 -56.98 35.10 14.26
N CYS A 124 -56.55 33.97 13.70
CA CYS A 124 -57.24 32.69 13.81
C CYS A 124 -57.41 32.23 15.27
N ASN A 125 -56.36 32.39 16.08
CA ASN A 125 -56.40 32.07 17.51
C ASN A 125 -57.36 33.00 18.28
N ALA A 126 -57.38 34.30 17.97
CA ALA A 126 -58.25 35.27 18.62
C ALA A 126 -59.74 35.11 18.26
N LEU A 127 -60.05 34.62 17.05
CA LEU A 127 -61.42 34.45 16.55
C LEU A 127 -61.93 33.00 16.57
N GLU A 128 -61.14 32.09 17.13
CA GLU A 128 -61.42 30.64 17.21
C GLU A 128 -61.65 29.99 15.84
N VAL A 129 -60.88 30.39 14.83
CA VAL A 129 -60.95 29.81 13.48
C VAL A 129 -59.75 28.91 13.22
N PRO A 130 -59.93 27.70 12.66
CA PRO A 130 -58.81 26.83 12.33
C PRO A 130 -57.87 27.42 11.28
N HIS A 131 -56.58 27.48 11.62
CA HIS A 131 -55.50 27.74 10.68
C HIS A 131 -54.77 26.44 10.31
N ILE A 132 -54.78 26.09 9.03
CA ILE A 132 -54.13 24.89 8.51
C ILE A 132 -52.82 25.27 7.82
N GLN A 133 -51.72 24.72 8.33
CA GLN A 133 -50.36 24.99 7.86
C GLN A 133 -49.79 23.75 7.17
N VAL A 134 -49.07 23.97 6.07
CA VAL A 134 -48.44 22.91 5.26
C VAL A 134 -46.92 23.02 5.22
N ARG A 135 -46.34 24.11 5.73
CA ARG A 135 -44.90 24.32 5.83
C ARG A 135 -44.44 24.33 7.28
N TRP A 136 -43.15 24.08 7.44
CA TRP A 136 -42.53 24.19 8.75
C TRP A 136 -42.50 25.61 9.28
N LYS A 137 -42.61 25.69 10.60
CA LYS A 137 -42.43 26.90 11.36
C LYS A 137 -41.88 26.57 12.73
N HIS A 138 -40.96 27.41 13.22
CA HIS A 138 -40.51 27.34 14.59
C HIS A 138 -41.63 27.82 15.53
N HIS A 139 -42.11 26.93 16.39
CA HIS A 139 -43.10 27.25 17.41
C HIS A 139 -42.37 27.50 18.74
N PRO A 140 -42.27 28.76 19.20
CA PRO A 140 -41.67 29.03 20.51
C PRO A 140 -42.54 28.40 21.61
N MET A 141 -41.92 27.68 22.54
CA MET A 141 -42.64 26.96 23.61
C MET A 141 -43.46 27.88 24.53
N ASP A 142 -43.15 29.17 24.55
CA ASP A 142 -43.89 30.18 25.32
C ASP A 142 -45.25 30.55 24.70
N ASN A 143 -45.46 30.26 23.41
CA ASN A 143 -46.66 30.67 22.70
C ASN A 143 -47.74 29.58 22.75
N ARG A 144 -48.74 29.78 23.61
CA ARG A 144 -49.88 28.85 23.83
C ARG A 144 -50.95 28.98 22.75
N ASP A 145 -50.57 28.97 21.49
CA ASP A 145 -51.54 28.95 20.39
C ASP A 145 -52.27 27.60 20.35
N THR A 146 -53.59 27.61 20.17
CA THR A 146 -54.41 26.39 20.21
C THR A 146 -55.10 26.10 18.88
N PHE A 147 -55.47 27.14 18.13
CA PHE A 147 -56.23 27.04 16.88
C PHE A 147 -55.36 26.90 15.63
N TYR A 148 -54.51 25.87 15.60
CA TYR A 148 -53.79 25.49 14.39
C TYR A 148 -53.58 23.98 14.29
N ALA A 149 -53.38 23.53 13.06
CA ALA A 149 -52.88 22.20 12.76
C ALA A 149 -51.81 22.31 11.67
N ASN A 150 -50.63 21.75 11.94
CA ASN A 150 -49.54 21.71 10.97
C ASN A 150 -49.39 20.28 10.42
N LEU A 151 -49.58 20.14 9.12
CA LEU A 151 -49.43 18.86 8.41
C LEU A 151 -47.97 18.52 8.10
N TYR A 152 -47.08 19.51 8.13
CA TYR A 152 -45.67 19.26 7.93
C TYR A 152 -45.12 18.39 9.07
N PRO A 153 -44.37 17.31 8.77
CA PRO A 153 -43.81 16.43 9.80
C PRO A 153 -42.96 17.17 10.83
N ASP A 154 -43.03 16.76 12.10
CA ASP A 154 -42.18 17.34 13.13
C ASP A 154 -40.68 17.15 12.82
N TYR A 155 -39.89 18.21 13.03
CA TYR A 155 -38.47 18.20 12.68
C TYR A 155 -37.62 17.41 13.67
N SER A 156 -38.04 17.33 14.93
CA SER A 156 -37.35 16.46 15.89
C SER A 156 -37.37 15.03 15.34
N SER A 157 -38.53 14.55 14.91
CA SER A 157 -38.68 13.25 14.24
C SER A 157 -37.83 13.13 12.96
N LEU A 158 -37.84 14.12 12.06
CA LEU A 158 -37.00 14.09 10.84
C LEU A 158 -35.49 14.05 11.17
N SER A 159 -35.07 14.82 12.17
CA SER A 159 -33.67 14.86 12.61
C SER A 159 -33.23 13.55 13.26
N TYR A 160 -34.12 12.86 13.99
CA TYR A 160 -33.88 11.49 14.47
C TYR A 160 -33.77 10.50 13.31
N ALA A 161 -34.60 10.62 12.27
CA ALA A 161 -34.50 9.78 11.07
C ALA A 161 -33.14 9.92 10.38
N ILE A 162 -32.65 11.16 10.25
CA ILE A 162 -31.31 11.45 9.69
C ILE A 162 -30.22 10.87 10.61
N LEU A 163 -30.36 11.04 11.92
CA LEU A 163 -29.41 10.50 12.89
C LEU A 163 -29.32 8.97 12.83
N ASP A 164 -30.46 8.27 12.80
CA ASP A 164 -30.53 6.82 12.67
C ASP A 164 -29.87 6.34 11.38
N LEU A 165 -30.07 7.06 10.27
CA LEU A 165 -29.41 6.76 8.99
C LEU A 165 -27.89 6.93 9.09
N VAL A 166 -27.41 8.02 9.68
CA VAL A 166 -25.97 8.28 9.88
C VAL A 166 -25.33 7.23 10.80
N GLN A 167 -26.05 6.77 11.83
CA GLN A 167 -25.62 5.69 12.71
C GLN A 167 -25.56 4.34 11.99
N PHE A 168 -26.58 4.02 11.17
CA PHE A 168 -26.60 2.82 10.35
C PHE A 168 -25.42 2.79 9.37
N LEU A 169 -25.12 3.93 8.75
CA LEU A 169 -23.97 4.10 7.85
C LEU A 169 -22.62 4.13 8.59
N LYS A 170 -22.62 4.16 9.93
CA LYS A 170 -21.42 4.18 10.80
C LYS A 170 -20.45 5.31 10.49
N TRP A 171 -20.99 6.50 10.17
CA TRP A 171 -20.17 7.65 9.84
C TRP A 171 -19.46 8.25 11.06
N LYS A 172 -18.12 8.28 11.03
CA LYS A 172 -17.31 8.94 12.09
C LYS A 172 -17.02 10.42 11.84
N THR A 173 -17.24 10.87 10.61
CA THR A 173 -16.99 12.25 10.16
C THR A 173 -18.08 12.62 9.17
N ALA A 174 -18.70 13.78 9.33
CA ALA A 174 -19.71 14.29 8.40
C ALA A 174 -19.62 15.80 8.29
N THR A 175 -20.05 16.33 7.14
CA THR A 175 -20.17 17.78 6.93
C THR A 175 -21.62 18.11 6.69
N VAL A 176 -22.17 19.03 7.47
CA VAL A 176 -23.52 19.56 7.31
C VAL A 176 -23.42 20.86 6.54
N VAL A 177 -24.09 20.92 5.41
CA VAL A 177 -24.23 22.09 4.55
C VAL A 177 -25.68 22.52 4.56
N TYR A 178 -25.95 23.71 5.08
CA TYR A 178 -27.31 24.22 5.22
C TYR A 178 -27.49 25.55 4.47
N ASP A 179 -28.71 25.80 4.01
CA ASP A 179 -29.09 26.97 3.23
C ASP A 179 -29.31 28.19 4.13
N ASP A 180 -30.36 28.14 4.96
CA ASP A 180 -30.83 29.25 5.77
C ASP A 180 -30.55 29.07 7.27
N SER A 181 -30.57 30.15 8.04
CA SER A 181 -30.34 30.09 9.49
C SER A 181 -31.34 29.18 10.22
N THR A 182 -32.50 28.90 9.62
CA THR A 182 -33.49 27.99 10.20
C THR A 182 -33.11 26.52 10.03
N GLY A 183 -32.30 26.15 9.03
CA GLY A 183 -31.75 24.80 8.85
C GLY A 183 -30.99 24.29 10.08
N LEU A 184 -30.31 25.17 10.82
CA LEU A 184 -29.64 24.83 12.08
C LEU A 184 -30.62 24.36 13.16
N ILE A 185 -31.80 24.98 13.22
CA ILE A 185 -32.87 24.61 14.17
C ILE A 185 -33.46 23.26 13.75
N ARG A 186 -33.68 23.08 12.44
CA ARG A 186 -34.19 21.83 11.85
C ARG A 186 -33.25 20.64 12.07
N LEU A 187 -31.93 20.89 12.18
CA LEU A 187 -30.89 19.89 12.38
C LEU A 187 -30.34 19.85 13.82
N GLN A 188 -31.02 20.45 14.80
CA GLN A 188 -30.52 20.58 16.17
C GLN A 188 -30.14 19.24 16.81
N GLU A 189 -30.95 18.20 16.67
CA GLU A 189 -30.64 16.87 17.25
C GLU A 189 -29.40 16.23 16.60
N LEU A 190 -29.20 16.46 15.29
CA LEU A 190 -27.99 16.00 14.59
C LEU A 190 -26.75 16.76 15.07
N ILE A 191 -26.88 18.06 15.35
CA ILE A 191 -25.80 18.89 15.91
C ILE A 191 -25.48 18.49 17.36
N MET A 192 -26.47 18.04 18.12
CA MET A 192 -26.29 17.51 19.48
C MET A 192 -25.74 16.07 19.49
N ALA A 193 -25.86 15.33 18.39
CA ALA A 193 -25.42 13.94 18.27
C ALA A 193 -23.95 13.66 18.65
N PRO A 194 -22.94 14.52 18.40
CA PRO A 194 -21.55 14.32 18.83
C PRO A 194 -21.38 14.05 20.33
N SER A 195 -22.32 14.53 21.17
CA SER A 195 -22.29 14.28 22.61
C SER A 195 -22.62 12.82 22.98
N ARG A 196 -23.40 12.13 22.13
CA ARG A 196 -23.88 10.76 22.36
C ARG A 196 -23.20 9.73 21.46
N TYR A 197 -22.74 10.16 20.28
CA TYR A 197 -22.10 9.35 19.26
C TYR A 197 -20.80 10.02 18.81
N ASN A 198 -19.70 9.28 18.74
CA ASN A 198 -18.37 9.84 18.43
C ASN A 198 -18.24 10.18 16.93
N ILE A 199 -18.97 11.19 16.48
CA ILE A 199 -18.98 11.75 15.13
C ILE A 199 -18.38 13.16 15.14
N ARG A 200 -17.45 13.43 14.22
CA ARG A 200 -16.90 14.77 13.99
C ARG A 200 -17.74 15.47 12.93
N LEU A 201 -18.46 16.51 13.33
CA LEU A 201 -19.26 17.33 12.44
C LEU A 201 -18.51 18.61 12.06
N LYS A 202 -18.55 18.94 10.77
CA LYS A 202 -18.21 20.28 10.26
C LYS A 202 -19.50 20.93 9.77
N ILE A 203 -19.68 22.19 10.10
CA ILE A 203 -20.91 22.92 9.78
C ILE A 203 -20.53 24.05 8.83
N ARG A 204 -21.19 24.11 7.67
CA ARG A 204 -20.96 25.09 6.61
C ARG A 204 -22.29 25.66 6.14
N GLN A 205 -22.33 26.97 5.90
CA GLN A 205 -23.50 27.64 5.34
C GLN A 205 -23.31 27.84 3.84
N LEU A 206 -24.38 27.68 3.06
CA LEU A 206 -24.42 28.07 1.66
C LEU A 206 -24.45 29.61 1.53
N PRO A 207 -23.77 30.19 0.53
CA PRO A 207 -23.77 31.63 0.33
C PRO A 207 -25.19 32.12 -0.01
N LEU A 208 -25.71 33.04 0.81
CA LEU A 208 -27.06 33.62 0.65
C LEU A 208 -27.16 34.61 -0.53
N ASP A 209 -26.06 35.28 -0.86
CA ASP A 209 -26.05 36.41 -1.81
C ASP A 209 -25.79 35.98 -3.27
N THR A 210 -25.29 34.75 -3.46
CA THR A 210 -24.91 34.25 -4.78
C THR A 210 -25.31 32.80 -4.96
N GLU A 211 -25.93 32.54 -6.09
CA GLU A 211 -26.20 31.22 -6.65
C GLU A 211 -24.93 30.37 -6.95
N ASP A 212 -23.73 30.95 -6.82
CA ASP A 212 -22.47 30.25 -7.04
C ASP A 212 -21.91 29.63 -5.75
N THR A 213 -22.06 28.31 -5.61
CA THR A 213 -21.54 27.52 -4.48
C THR A 213 -20.13 26.97 -4.75
N ARG A 214 -19.56 27.18 -5.95
CA ARG A 214 -18.24 26.64 -6.35
C ARG A 214 -17.10 27.00 -5.39
N PRO A 215 -17.01 28.21 -4.78
CA PRO A 215 -15.96 28.51 -3.82
C PRO A 215 -16.00 27.60 -2.59
N LEU A 216 -17.21 27.36 -2.06
CA LEU A 216 -17.43 26.46 -0.94
C LEU A 216 -17.08 25.02 -1.33
N LEU A 217 -17.56 24.54 -2.48
CA LEU A 217 -17.26 23.22 -3.00
C LEU A 217 -15.74 23.00 -3.21
N LYS A 218 -15.01 24.01 -3.70
CA LYS A 218 -13.54 23.97 -3.80
C LYS A 218 -12.87 23.80 -2.44
N GLU A 219 -13.35 24.52 -1.43
CA GLU A 219 -12.82 24.40 -0.08
C GLU A 219 -13.11 23.03 0.53
N MET A 220 -14.33 22.52 0.34
CA MET A 220 -14.76 21.19 0.77
C MET A 220 -13.89 20.10 0.12
N LYS A 221 -13.68 20.19 -1.20
CA LYS A 221 -12.78 19.29 -1.95
C LYS A 221 -11.36 19.34 -1.40
N ARG A 222 -10.81 20.54 -1.15
CA ARG A 222 -9.47 20.70 -0.55
C ARG A 222 -9.38 20.09 0.86
N SER A 223 -10.45 20.21 1.62
CA SER A 223 -10.53 19.68 2.98
C SER A 223 -10.90 18.18 3.06
N ARG A 224 -11.10 17.53 1.90
CA ARG A 224 -11.39 16.09 1.73
C ARG A 224 -12.67 15.66 2.45
N GLU A 225 -13.74 16.41 2.21
CA GLU A 225 -15.06 16.14 2.76
C GLU A 225 -15.85 15.26 1.80
N PHE A 226 -15.97 13.97 2.09
CA PHE A 226 -16.65 12.99 1.23
C PHE A 226 -18.09 12.67 1.67
N ARG A 227 -18.42 12.93 2.94
CA ARG A 227 -19.69 12.58 3.57
C ARG A 227 -20.40 13.86 3.92
N ILE A 228 -21.35 14.24 3.08
CA ILE A 228 -21.96 15.57 3.11
C ILE A 228 -23.48 15.42 3.20
N ILE A 229 -24.06 16.18 4.12
CA ILE A 229 -25.50 16.27 4.36
C ILE A 229 -25.93 17.64 3.87
N PHE A 230 -26.82 17.68 2.88
CA PHE A 230 -27.37 18.90 2.31
C PHE A 230 -28.78 19.15 2.85
N ASP A 231 -28.92 20.26 3.57
CA ASP A 231 -30.20 20.82 3.98
C ASP A 231 -30.49 22.10 3.22
N CYS A 232 -31.19 21.95 2.10
CA CYS A 232 -31.52 23.04 1.20
C CYS A 232 -32.81 22.73 0.43
N SER A 233 -33.36 23.74 -0.24
CA SER A 233 -34.50 23.56 -1.15
C SER A 233 -34.15 22.63 -2.32
N HIS A 234 -35.15 21.99 -2.94
CA HIS A 234 -34.90 21.13 -4.11
C HIS A 234 -34.35 21.91 -5.31
N HIS A 235 -34.65 23.21 -5.43
CA HIS A 235 -34.04 24.10 -6.42
C HIS A 235 -32.53 24.28 -6.19
N MET A 236 -32.13 24.60 -4.95
CA MET A 236 -30.72 24.76 -4.59
C MET A 236 -29.96 23.43 -4.69
N ALA A 237 -30.59 22.31 -4.33
CA ALA A 237 -30.02 20.98 -4.49
C ALA A 237 -29.69 20.67 -5.98
N ALA A 238 -30.60 20.98 -6.91
CA ALA A 238 -30.34 20.79 -8.34
C ALA A 238 -29.14 21.62 -8.83
N GLN A 239 -29.01 22.86 -8.35
CA GLN A 239 -27.88 23.74 -8.65
C GLN A 239 -26.56 23.22 -8.07
N ILE A 240 -26.57 22.75 -6.82
CA ILE A 240 -25.40 22.14 -6.17
C ILE A 240 -24.94 20.91 -6.95
N LEU A 241 -25.86 20.04 -7.38
CA LEU A 241 -25.51 18.84 -8.16
C LEU A 241 -24.83 19.21 -9.49
N LYS A 242 -25.38 20.19 -10.22
CA LYS A 242 -24.78 20.70 -11.47
C LYS A 242 -23.35 21.23 -11.23
N GLN A 243 -23.17 22.03 -10.19
CA GLN A 243 -21.86 22.60 -9.84
C GLN A 243 -20.88 21.52 -9.36
N ALA A 244 -21.33 20.58 -8.52
CA ALA A 244 -20.52 19.47 -8.03
C ALA A 244 -20.03 18.56 -9.18
N GLN A 245 -20.85 18.33 -10.20
CA GLN A 245 -20.44 17.61 -11.41
C GLN A 245 -19.31 18.33 -12.15
N THR A 246 -19.47 19.64 -12.41
CA THR A 246 -18.40 20.43 -13.08
C THR A 246 -17.10 20.50 -12.27
N MET A 247 -17.19 20.40 -10.94
CA MET A 247 -16.05 20.40 -10.02
C MET A 247 -15.40 19.02 -9.84
N GLY A 248 -15.92 17.97 -10.48
CA GLY A 248 -15.45 16.60 -10.32
C GLY A 248 -15.63 16.08 -8.89
N MET A 249 -16.74 16.46 -8.24
CA MET A 249 -17.17 15.96 -6.93
C MET A 249 -18.29 14.91 -7.06
N MET A 250 -18.42 14.31 -8.24
CA MET A 250 -19.34 13.20 -8.50
C MET A 250 -18.53 11.93 -8.72
N THR A 251 -17.98 11.37 -7.64
CA THR A 251 -17.23 10.11 -7.65
C THR A 251 -17.76 9.15 -6.58
N GLU A 252 -17.39 7.88 -6.65
CA GLU A 252 -17.78 6.80 -5.74
C GLU A 252 -17.35 7.01 -4.28
N TYR A 253 -16.39 7.90 -4.06
CA TYR A 253 -15.95 8.27 -2.73
C TYR A 253 -16.98 9.17 -2.03
N TYR A 254 -17.77 9.92 -2.78
CA TYR A 254 -18.77 10.82 -2.24
C TYR A 254 -20.05 10.09 -1.87
N HIS A 255 -20.56 10.45 -0.70
CA HIS A 255 -21.88 10.04 -0.24
C HIS A 255 -22.64 11.29 0.21
N TYR A 256 -23.70 11.60 -0.54
CA TYR A 256 -24.59 12.71 -0.30
C TYR A 256 -25.89 12.26 0.35
N ILE A 257 -26.28 12.94 1.43
CA ILE A 257 -27.60 12.80 2.05
C ILE A 257 -28.35 14.11 1.79
N PHE A 258 -29.49 14.05 1.13
CA PHE A 258 -30.39 15.18 0.94
C PHE A 258 -31.52 15.11 1.96
N THR A 259 -31.69 16.14 2.78
CA THR A 259 -32.78 16.21 3.78
C THR A 259 -34.12 16.58 3.14
N THR A 260 -34.11 17.21 1.98
CA THR A 260 -35.32 17.57 1.25
C THR A 260 -36.13 16.34 0.88
N LEU A 261 -37.45 16.42 1.06
CA LEU A 261 -38.40 15.36 0.73
C LEU A 261 -38.71 15.29 -0.78
N ASP A 262 -38.25 16.29 -1.55
CA ASP A 262 -38.52 16.46 -2.98
C ASP A 262 -37.35 16.01 -3.87
N LEU A 263 -36.50 15.08 -3.42
CA LEU A 263 -35.38 14.59 -4.25
C LEU A 263 -35.87 14.01 -5.60
N MET A 264 -37.08 13.45 -5.62
CA MET A 264 -37.75 12.95 -6.83
C MET A 264 -38.09 14.04 -7.87
N ALA A 265 -38.11 15.32 -7.48
CA ALA A 265 -38.38 16.43 -8.40
C ALA A 265 -37.13 16.86 -9.19
N ILE A 266 -35.95 16.34 -8.87
CA ILE A 266 -34.68 16.67 -9.52
C ILE A 266 -34.40 15.64 -10.62
N ASP A 267 -33.88 16.11 -11.76
CA ASP A 267 -33.38 15.20 -12.79
C ASP A 267 -32.05 14.57 -12.35
N LEU A 268 -32.10 13.28 -12.03
CA LEU A 268 -30.95 12.50 -11.55
C LEU A 268 -30.30 11.65 -12.65
N GLU A 269 -30.83 11.66 -13.88
CA GLU A 269 -30.30 10.86 -14.98
C GLU A 269 -28.82 11.15 -15.29
N PRO A 270 -28.35 12.42 -15.29
CA PRO A 270 -26.93 12.72 -15.53
C PRO A 270 -25.96 12.19 -14.47
N TYR A 271 -26.46 11.87 -13.28
CA TYR A 271 -25.63 11.53 -12.11
C TYR A 271 -25.62 10.03 -11.77
N ARG A 272 -26.58 9.25 -12.30
CA ARG A 272 -26.75 7.81 -11.98
C ARG A 272 -25.50 6.96 -12.29
N PHE A 273 -24.75 7.31 -13.33
CA PHE A 273 -23.56 6.57 -13.76
C PHE A 273 -22.25 7.10 -13.17
N CYS A 274 -22.31 8.14 -12.33
CA CYS A 274 -21.12 8.71 -11.68
C CYS A 274 -20.65 7.90 -10.46
N GLY A 275 -21.41 6.88 -10.04
CA GLY A 275 -21.05 6.00 -8.92
C GLY A 275 -21.21 6.63 -7.52
N VAL A 276 -21.73 7.85 -7.42
CA VAL A 276 -21.98 8.57 -6.16
C VAL A 276 -23.13 7.91 -5.41
N ASN A 277 -22.95 7.67 -4.11
CA ASN A 277 -24.06 7.26 -3.26
C ASN A 277 -24.90 8.48 -2.90
N MET A 278 -26.10 8.57 -3.46
CA MET A 278 -27.06 9.61 -3.10
C MET A 278 -28.20 8.97 -2.35
N THR A 279 -28.48 9.48 -1.16
CA THR A 279 -29.63 9.08 -0.36
C THR A 279 -30.50 10.30 -0.09
N GLY A 280 -31.81 10.08 -0.08
CA GLY A 280 -32.79 11.09 0.23
C GLY A 280 -33.99 10.48 0.94
N PHE A 281 -34.93 11.34 1.26
CA PHE A 281 -36.14 10.96 1.97
C PHE A 281 -37.36 11.24 1.12
N ARG A 282 -38.40 10.43 1.30
CA ARG A 282 -39.67 10.57 0.60
C ARG A 282 -40.81 10.28 1.57
N ILE A 283 -41.79 11.16 1.63
CA ILE A 283 -42.99 10.97 2.45
C ILE A 283 -44.18 10.44 1.64
N LEU A 284 -44.20 10.66 0.33
CA LEU A 284 -45.26 10.14 -0.54
C LEU A 284 -45.16 8.62 -0.66
N ASN A 285 -46.27 7.93 -0.39
CA ASN A 285 -46.37 6.49 -0.58
C ASN A 285 -46.74 6.14 -2.03
N VAL A 286 -45.78 6.33 -2.95
CA VAL A 286 -45.96 6.09 -4.40
C VAL A 286 -46.25 4.61 -4.70
N ASP A 287 -45.84 3.70 -3.81
CA ASP A 287 -46.06 2.26 -3.94
C ASP A 287 -47.56 1.91 -3.85
N ASN A 288 -48.40 2.80 -3.28
CA ASN A 288 -49.84 2.61 -3.23
C ASN A 288 -50.49 2.97 -4.57
N PRO A 289 -51.23 2.04 -5.23
CA PRO A 289 -51.84 2.28 -6.54
C PRO A 289 -52.85 3.44 -6.55
N GLN A 290 -53.52 3.71 -5.41
CA GLN A 290 -54.44 4.85 -5.31
C GLN A 290 -53.67 6.17 -5.42
N VAL A 291 -52.55 6.29 -4.71
CA VAL A 291 -51.68 7.47 -4.71
C VAL A 291 -51.05 7.64 -6.10
N ALA A 292 -50.53 6.57 -6.69
CA ALA A 292 -49.96 6.59 -8.04
C ALA A 292 -50.96 7.13 -9.07
N SER A 293 -52.22 6.69 -9.02
CA SER A 293 -53.27 7.17 -9.94
C SER A 293 -53.61 8.66 -9.78
N ILE A 294 -53.48 9.21 -8.57
CA ILE A 294 -53.72 10.63 -8.30
C ILE A 294 -52.53 11.47 -8.78
N VAL A 295 -51.31 10.99 -8.57
CA VAL A 295 -50.08 11.63 -9.06
C VAL A 295 -50.05 11.65 -10.59
N GLU A 296 -50.52 10.57 -11.25
CA GLU A 296 -50.64 10.52 -12.71
C GLU A 296 -51.71 11.50 -13.24
N LYS A 297 -52.87 11.61 -12.57
CA LYS A 297 -53.88 12.63 -12.93
C LYS A 297 -53.33 14.05 -12.78
N TRP A 298 -52.56 14.28 -11.72
CA TRP A 298 -51.92 15.57 -11.47
C TRP A 298 -50.89 15.92 -12.55
N SER A 299 -50.08 14.95 -13.00
CA SER A 299 -49.09 15.20 -14.04
C SER A 299 -49.74 15.58 -15.38
N MET A 300 -50.91 15.02 -15.70
CA MET A 300 -51.68 15.35 -16.91
C MET A 300 -52.29 16.75 -16.89
N GLU A 301 -52.67 17.29 -15.72
CA GLU A 301 -53.23 18.65 -15.59
C GLU A 301 -52.17 19.75 -15.76
N ARG A 302 -50.87 19.39 -15.69
CA ARG A 302 -49.75 20.34 -15.74
C ARG A 302 -49.04 20.29 -17.11
N GLN A 303 -49.62 20.92 -18.13
CA GLN A 303 -48.95 21.19 -19.41
C GLN A 303 -48.37 22.61 -19.45
N ILE A 304 -47.25 22.82 -18.75
CA ILE A 304 -46.38 23.98 -18.95
C ILE A 304 -45.22 23.49 -19.85
N PRO A 305 -44.73 24.27 -20.83
CA PRO A 305 -43.59 23.86 -21.64
C PRO A 305 -42.31 23.79 -20.78
N PRO A 306 -41.49 22.73 -20.93
CA PRO A 306 -40.34 22.49 -20.07
C PRO A 306 -39.28 23.57 -20.22
N LYS A 307 -38.72 24.05 -19.10
CA LYS A 307 -37.46 24.81 -19.10
C LYS A 307 -36.27 23.83 -19.10
N PRO A 308 -35.53 23.69 -20.22
CA PRO A 308 -34.49 22.65 -20.35
C PRO A 308 -33.27 22.86 -19.44
N ASP A 309 -33.07 24.05 -18.86
CA ASP A 309 -31.85 24.39 -18.11
C ASP A 309 -31.94 24.28 -16.58
N SER A 310 -33.13 24.03 -16.01
CA SER A 310 -33.34 24.05 -14.56
C SER A 310 -32.93 22.76 -13.82
N GLY A 311 -32.75 21.63 -14.52
CA GLY A 311 -32.39 20.34 -13.90
C GLY A 311 -33.48 19.76 -12.99
N LEU A 312 -34.74 20.15 -13.22
CA LEU A 312 -35.92 19.72 -12.46
C LEU A 312 -36.88 19.00 -13.40
N LEU A 313 -37.52 17.94 -12.89
CA LEU A 313 -38.53 17.18 -13.61
C LEU A 313 -39.89 17.87 -13.46
N GLU A 314 -40.51 18.22 -14.59
CA GLU A 314 -41.85 18.80 -14.63
C GLU A 314 -42.95 17.71 -14.59
N GLY A 315 -44.11 18.04 -14.00
CA GLY A 315 -45.24 17.10 -13.86
C GLY A 315 -45.21 16.23 -12.59
N ILE A 316 -44.15 16.29 -11.78
CA ILE A 316 -44.08 15.60 -10.49
C ILE A 316 -44.84 16.39 -9.42
N MET A 317 -45.58 15.68 -8.57
CA MET A 317 -46.24 16.25 -7.39
C MET A 317 -45.21 16.48 -6.28
N THR A 318 -44.99 17.74 -5.91
CA THR A 318 -44.10 18.11 -4.79
C THR A 318 -44.74 17.77 -3.45
N THR A 319 -43.93 17.68 -2.40
CA THR A 319 -44.39 17.42 -1.03
C THR A 319 -45.33 18.50 -0.52
N ASP A 320 -45.04 19.78 -0.77
CA ASP A 320 -45.94 20.90 -0.43
C ASP A 320 -47.32 20.76 -1.10
N ALA A 321 -47.36 20.32 -2.36
CA ALA A 321 -48.60 20.07 -3.09
C ALA A 321 -49.37 18.86 -2.51
N ALA A 322 -48.66 17.77 -2.18
CA ALA A 322 -49.25 16.58 -1.57
C ALA A 322 -49.82 16.87 -0.18
N LEU A 323 -49.11 17.65 0.64
CA LEU A 323 -49.57 18.07 1.95
C LEU A 323 -50.79 18.99 1.84
N THR A 324 -50.82 19.90 0.86
CA THR A 324 -51.99 20.76 0.61
C THR A 324 -53.21 19.94 0.20
N TYR A 325 -53.01 18.92 -0.64
CA TYR A 325 -54.07 17.99 -1.03
C TYR A 325 -54.63 17.25 0.20
N ASP A 326 -53.75 16.69 1.04
CA ASP A 326 -54.11 15.99 2.27
C ASP A 326 -54.80 16.94 3.28
N ALA A 327 -54.38 18.20 3.35
CA ALA A 327 -54.94 19.23 4.21
C ALA A 327 -56.44 19.48 3.91
N VAL A 328 -56.79 19.59 2.63
CA VAL A 328 -58.18 19.79 2.22
C VAL A 328 -59.02 18.54 2.55
N HIS A 329 -58.45 17.34 2.38
CA HIS A 329 -59.13 16.09 2.73
C HIS A 329 -59.39 15.99 4.23
N ILE A 330 -58.41 16.29 5.08
CA ILE A 330 -58.58 16.30 6.54
C ILE A 330 -59.70 17.24 6.99
N VAL A 331 -59.76 18.45 6.44
CA VAL A 331 -60.84 19.40 6.78
C VAL A 331 -62.20 18.88 6.33
N SER A 332 -62.28 18.25 5.15
CA SER A 332 -63.52 17.65 4.65
C SER A 332 -64.00 16.46 5.50
N VAL A 333 -63.08 15.58 5.91
CA VAL A 333 -63.35 14.43 6.79
C VAL A 333 -63.77 14.91 8.18
N SER A 334 -63.09 15.93 8.71
CA SER A 334 -63.44 16.53 10.01
C SER A 334 -64.84 17.15 9.98
N TYR A 335 -65.22 17.76 8.85
CA TYR A 335 -66.56 18.31 8.67
C TYR A 335 -67.63 17.22 8.53
N GLN A 336 -67.31 16.10 7.86
CA GLN A 336 -68.23 14.96 7.75
C GLN A 336 -68.58 14.37 9.13
N HIS A 337 -67.63 14.32 10.06
CA HIS A 337 -67.83 13.83 11.43
C HIS A 337 -68.48 14.87 12.37
N ALA A 338 -68.50 16.14 11.97
CA ALA A 338 -69.08 17.20 12.77
C ALA A 338 -70.62 17.18 12.70
N PRO A 339 -71.34 17.30 13.83
CA PRO A 339 -72.78 17.56 13.80
C PRO A 339 -73.03 18.93 13.19
N GLN A 340 -74.27 19.22 12.77
CA GLN A 340 -74.59 20.45 12.06
C GLN A 340 -74.07 21.72 12.77
N MET A 341 -73.16 22.44 12.09
CA MET A 341 -72.57 23.70 12.54
C MET A 341 -73.09 24.86 11.69
N THR A 342 -73.24 26.04 12.31
CA THR A 342 -73.54 27.28 11.60
C THR A 342 -72.25 28.09 11.43
N VAL A 343 -71.95 28.45 10.19
CA VAL A 343 -70.80 29.29 9.83
C VAL A 343 -71.26 30.74 9.85
N ASN A 344 -70.65 31.56 10.70
CA ASN A 344 -71.00 32.97 10.85
C ASN A 344 -69.96 33.85 10.13
N SER A 345 -70.42 34.96 9.55
CA SER A 345 -69.54 36.05 9.15
C SER A 345 -68.94 36.70 10.40
N LEU A 346 -67.61 36.74 10.47
CA LEU A 346 -66.87 37.35 11.57
C LEU A 346 -66.21 38.65 11.10
N GLN A 347 -66.03 39.59 12.02
CA GLN A 347 -65.40 40.88 11.74
C GLN A 347 -64.16 40.98 12.60
N CYS A 348 -62.96 41.09 12.02
CA CYS A 348 -61.70 41.11 12.79
C CYS A 348 -61.63 42.21 13.86
N HIS A 349 -62.21 43.38 13.58
CA HIS A 349 -62.27 44.50 14.53
C HIS A 349 -63.19 44.23 15.73
N ARG A 350 -64.05 43.22 15.65
CA ARG A 350 -64.95 42.80 16.72
C ARG A 350 -64.46 41.46 17.26
N HIS A 351 -64.05 41.42 18.52
CA HIS A 351 -63.57 40.20 19.21
C HIS A 351 -64.68 39.20 19.52
N LYS A 352 -65.54 38.86 18.54
CA LYS A 352 -66.57 37.83 18.66
C LYS A 352 -66.06 36.54 18.03
N PRO A 353 -65.69 35.53 18.84
CA PRO A 353 -65.19 34.26 18.33
C PRO A 353 -66.31 33.42 17.72
N TRP A 354 -65.94 32.46 16.87
CA TRP A 354 -66.87 31.49 16.32
C TRP A 354 -67.26 30.43 17.35
N ARG A 355 -68.54 30.43 17.76
CA ARG A 355 -69.09 29.53 18.80
C ARG A 355 -68.72 28.04 18.64
N PHE A 356 -68.61 27.54 17.41
CA PHE A 356 -68.30 26.13 17.14
C PHE A 356 -66.82 25.89 16.80
N GLY A 357 -66.00 26.93 16.79
CA GLY A 357 -64.59 26.91 16.43
C GLY A 357 -63.77 25.93 17.26
N GLY A 358 -63.86 26.02 18.58
CA GLY A 358 -63.16 25.09 19.49
C GLY A 358 -63.51 23.63 19.23
N ARG A 359 -64.80 23.34 19.02
CA ARG A 359 -65.28 21.98 18.74
C ARG A 359 -64.80 21.47 17.38
N PHE A 360 -64.81 22.32 16.37
CA PHE A 360 -64.33 21.96 15.04
C PHE A 360 -62.81 21.75 15.01
N MET A 361 -62.04 22.55 15.75
CA MET A 361 -60.61 22.36 15.95
C MET A 361 -60.30 21.02 16.65
N SER A 362 -61.08 20.63 17.67
CA SER A 362 -60.95 19.30 18.28
C SER A 362 -61.19 18.17 17.28
N PHE A 363 -62.20 18.29 16.41
CA PHE A 363 -62.43 17.30 15.35
C PHE A 363 -61.26 17.23 14.36
N ILE A 364 -60.65 18.35 13.99
CA ILE A 364 -59.46 18.35 13.14
C ILE A 364 -58.30 17.60 13.80
N LYS A 365 -58.02 17.88 15.08
CA LYS A 365 -56.92 17.21 15.82
C LYS A 365 -57.20 15.73 16.13
N GLU A 366 -58.46 15.31 16.19
CA GLU A 366 -58.87 13.92 16.42
C GLU A 366 -59.12 13.13 15.13
N SER A 367 -59.18 13.80 13.98
CA SER A 367 -59.39 13.16 12.69
C SER A 367 -58.22 12.26 12.32
N HIS A 368 -58.54 11.14 11.69
CA HIS A 368 -57.57 10.20 11.14
C HIS A 368 -57.87 10.05 9.65
N TRP A 369 -56.85 10.21 8.80
CA TRP A 369 -56.98 10.09 7.35
C TRP A 369 -55.73 9.44 6.77
N ASP A 370 -55.93 8.52 5.82
CA ASP A 370 -54.86 7.92 5.03
C ASP A 370 -54.79 8.64 3.69
N GLY A 371 -53.88 9.63 3.62
CA GLY A 371 -53.68 10.50 2.47
C GLY A 371 -52.54 10.07 1.56
N LEU A 372 -52.12 10.99 0.69
CA LEU A 372 -50.98 10.81 -0.22
C LEU A 372 -49.66 10.63 0.55
N THR A 373 -49.54 11.32 1.69
CA THR A 373 -48.39 11.26 2.60
C THR A 373 -48.51 10.15 3.66
N GLY A 374 -49.42 9.19 3.46
CA GLY A 374 -49.67 8.09 4.38
C GLY A 374 -50.62 8.47 5.53
N ARG A 375 -50.40 7.86 6.69
CA ARG A 375 -51.25 8.07 7.88
C ARG A 375 -51.06 9.49 8.41
N LEU A 376 -52.16 10.21 8.58
CA LEU A 376 -52.20 11.54 9.17
C LEU A 376 -52.84 11.47 10.55
N SER A 377 -52.04 11.76 11.58
CA SER A 377 -52.48 11.89 12.96
C SER A 377 -51.79 13.09 13.61
N PHE A 378 -52.53 13.81 14.44
CA PHE A 378 -52.02 14.99 15.15
C PHE A 378 -51.89 14.69 16.64
N ASN A 379 -50.87 15.28 17.26
CA ASN A 379 -50.83 15.31 18.71
C ASN A 379 -51.96 16.22 19.23
N LYS A 380 -52.82 15.66 20.09
CA LYS A 380 -54.01 16.34 20.62
C LYS A 380 -53.70 17.65 21.32
N THR A 381 -52.53 17.77 21.97
CA THR A 381 -52.15 18.97 22.72
C THR A 381 -51.52 20.04 21.83
N THR A 382 -50.62 19.66 20.93
CA THR A 382 -49.84 20.62 20.12
C THR A 382 -50.42 20.88 18.73
N GLY A 383 -51.26 19.99 18.19
CA GLY A 383 -51.75 20.11 16.80
C GLY A 383 -50.68 19.84 15.74
N LEU A 384 -49.54 19.25 16.12
CA LEU A 384 -48.44 18.89 15.22
C LEU A 384 -48.51 17.42 14.79
N ARG A 385 -48.09 17.13 13.56
CA ARG A 385 -47.97 15.77 13.03
C ARG A 385 -46.68 15.11 13.51
N THR A 386 -46.77 14.25 14.53
CA THR A 386 -45.61 13.55 15.11
C THR A 386 -45.44 12.12 14.60
N ASP A 387 -46.54 11.46 14.20
CA ASP A 387 -46.53 10.09 13.69
C ASP A 387 -46.68 10.09 12.16
N PHE A 388 -45.65 9.60 11.49
CA PHE A 388 -45.56 9.49 10.04
C PHE A 388 -44.52 8.44 9.67
N ASP A 389 -44.66 7.90 8.47
CA ASP A 389 -43.72 6.97 7.89
C ASP A 389 -42.85 7.73 6.86
N LEU A 390 -41.54 7.49 6.87
CA LEU A 390 -40.60 8.11 5.96
C LEU A 390 -39.89 7.03 5.14
N ASP A 391 -40.05 7.06 3.82
CA ASP A 391 -39.32 6.19 2.92
C ASP A 391 -37.90 6.74 2.71
N ILE A 392 -36.92 5.85 2.75
CA ILE A 392 -35.54 6.17 2.41
C ILE A 392 -35.29 5.68 1.01
N ILE A 393 -34.87 6.60 0.16
CA ILE A 393 -34.62 6.37 -1.25
C ILE A 393 -33.13 6.59 -1.54
N SER A 394 -32.58 5.77 -2.44
CA SER A 394 -31.19 5.88 -2.85
C SER A 394 -31.08 5.78 -4.37
N LEU A 395 -30.18 6.57 -4.94
CA LEU A 395 -29.88 6.52 -6.36
C LEU A 395 -29.02 5.28 -6.67
N LYS A 396 -29.53 4.42 -7.55
CA LYS A 396 -28.83 3.26 -8.13
C LYS A 396 -28.62 3.49 -9.62
N GLU A 397 -27.89 2.59 -10.26
CA GLU A 397 -27.68 2.62 -11.71
C GLU A 397 -29.00 2.45 -12.48
N ASP A 398 -30.02 1.79 -11.92
CA ASP A 398 -31.37 1.60 -12.51
C ASP A 398 -32.31 2.80 -12.26
N GLY A 399 -31.99 3.67 -11.31
CA GLY A 399 -32.78 4.85 -10.98
C GLY A 399 -32.89 5.07 -9.47
N LEU A 400 -33.86 5.88 -9.06
CA LEU A 400 -34.13 6.17 -7.65
C LEU A 400 -35.01 5.07 -7.05
N GLU A 401 -34.45 4.29 -6.13
CA GLU A 401 -35.12 3.13 -5.54
C GLU A 401 -35.32 3.30 -4.04
N LYS A 402 -36.39 2.70 -3.51
CA LYS A 402 -36.68 2.65 -2.07
C LYS A 402 -35.83 1.56 -1.41
N VAL A 403 -34.96 1.96 -0.49
CA VAL A 403 -34.02 1.07 0.21
C VAL A 403 -34.45 0.74 1.64
N GLY A 404 -35.35 1.54 2.22
CA GLY A 404 -35.83 1.31 3.58
C GLY A 404 -36.99 2.21 3.97
N LYS A 405 -37.45 2.03 5.20
CA LYS A 405 -38.54 2.79 5.82
C LYS A 405 -38.16 3.17 7.25
N TRP A 406 -38.52 4.37 7.66
CA TRP A 406 -38.35 4.87 9.02
C TRP A 406 -39.71 5.24 9.61
N SER A 407 -39.90 4.98 10.90
CA SER A 407 -41.09 5.43 11.65
C SER A 407 -40.68 5.93 13.03
N ALA A 408 -41.46 6.86 13.59
CA ALA A 408 -41.16 7.47 14.88
C ALA A 408 -41.13 6.46 16.05
N SER A 409 -41.91 5.37 15.96
CA SER A 409 -41.99 4.32 16.98
C SER A 409 -41.09 3.11 16.70
N GLY A 410 -40.87 2.78 15.42
CA GLY A 410 -40.13 1.60 14.98
C GLY A 410 -38.67 1.86 14.60
N GLY A 411 -38.27 3.13 14.50
CA GLY A 411 -36.94 3.53 14.05
C GLY A 411 -36.67 3.16 12.59
N LEU A 412 -35.39 3.03 12.25
CA LEU A 412 -34.93 2.70 10.91
C LEU A 412 -35.02 1.20 10.61
N ASN A 413 -35.82 0.83 9.61
CA ASN A 413 -35.90 -0.53 9.08
C ASN A 413 -35.52 -0.54 7.59
N ILE A 414 -34.32 -1.05 7.29
CA ILE A 414 -33.82 -1.11 5.91
C ILE A 414 -34.22 -2.45 5.31
N THR A 415 -35.01 -2.38 4.24
CA THR A 415 -35.53 -3.54 3.50
C THR A 415 -34.47 -4.14 2.57
N GLU A 416 -33.50 -3.34 2.13
CA GLU A 416 -32.24 -3.91 1.67
C GLU A 416 -31.53 -4.54 2.88
N VAL A 417 -31.69 -5.86 3.04
CA VAL A 417 -30.61 -6.64 3.66
C VAL A 417 -29.37 -6.21 2.90
N PRO A 418 -28.36 -5.55 3.53
CA PRO A 418 -27.14 -5.25 2.83
C PRO A 418 -26.75 -6.60 2.30
N LYS A 419 -26.67 -6.74 0.98
CA LYS A 419 -26.06 -7.93 0.42
C LYS A 419 -24.65 -7.91 1.02
N ARG A 420 -24.48 -8.58 2.17
CA ARG A 420 -23.42 -9.53 2.42
C ARG A 420 -23.60 -10.59 1.34
N LYS A 421 -23.53 -10.17 0.07
CA LYS A 421 -22.95 -10.97 -0.96
C LYS A 421 -21.64 -11.36 -0.31
N GLY A 422 -21.51 -12.64 0.03
CA GLY A 422 -20.20 -13.24 0.16
C GLY A 422 -19.37 -12.68 -0.98
N MET A 423 -18.12 -12.39 -0.65
CA MET A 423 -17.08 -11.80 -1.48
C MET A 423 -16.84 -12.69 -2.72
N ASN A 424 -17.86 -12.77 -3.57
CA ASN A 424 -17.88 -13.48 -4.82
C ASN A 424 -17.17 -12.53 -5.77
N ILE A 425 -16.16 -13.07 -6.44
CA ILE A 425 -15.29 -12.42 -7.43
C ILE A 425 -16.10 -11.76 -8.58
N THR A 426 -17.43 -11.90 -8.59
CA THR A 426 -18.38 -11.47 -9.61
C THR A 426 -19.01 -10.09 -9.43
N ASP A 427 -18.74 -9.31 -8.37
CA ASP A 427 -18.94 -7.84 -8.43
C ASP A 427 -17.76 -7.23 -9.20
N SER A 428 -17.68 -7.63 -10.48
CA SER A 428 -16.69 -7.19 -11.45
C SER A 428 -16.69 -5.66 -11.49
N LEU A 429 -15.51 -5.07 -11.59
CA LEU A 429 -15.34 -3.65 -11.93
C LEU A 429 -15.62 -3.41 -13.43
N ALA A 430 -16.46 -4.27 -14.05
CA ALA A 430 -16.90 -4.20 -15.43
C ALA A 430 -17.42 -2.81 -15.76
N ASN A 431 -17.00 -2.30 -16.93
CA ASN A 431 -17.38 -1.00 -17.49
C ASN A 431 -16.82 0.25 -16.79
N ARG A 432 -15.89 0.11 -15.84
CA ARG A 432 -15.20 1.28 -15.24
C ARG A 432 -13.84 1.53 -15.90
N SER A 433 -13.45 2.80 -15.98
CA SER A 433 -12.13 3.22 -16.44
C SER A 433 -11.34 3.81 -15.27
N LEU A 434 -10.27 3.13 -14.84
CA LEU A 434 -9.43 3.55 -13.73
C LEU A 434 -8.20 4.31 -14.23
N VAL A 435 -7.90 5.44 -13.62
CA VAL A 435 -6.66 6.18 -13.92
C VAL A 435 -5.52 5.59 -13.10
N VAL A 436 -4.54 5.00 -13.80
CA VAL A 436 -3.38 4.36 -13.17
C VAL A 436 -2.17 5.27 -13.30
N THR A 437 -1.66 5.78 -12.18
CA THR A 437 -0.38 6.50 -12.16
C THR A 437 0.78 5.52 -12.07
N THR A 438 1.86 5.81 -12.79
CA THR A 438 3.10 5.04 -12.73
C THR A 438 4.34 5.91 -13.00
N ILE A 439 5.52 5.31 -12.89
CA ILE A 439 6.83 5.92 -13.11
C ILE A 439 7.65 5.04 -14.08
N LEU A 440 8.50 5.65 -14.90
CA LEU A 440 9.40 4.92 -15.80
C LEU A 440 10.58 4.32 -15.00
N GLU A 441 10.64 3.00 -14.92
CA GLU A 441 11.71 2.26 -14.24
C GLU A 441 11.84 0.85 -14.81
N GLU A 442 13.05 0.48 -15.26
CA GLU A 442 13.31 -0.84 -15.83
C GLU A 442 13.47 -1.91 -14.71
N PRO A 443 12.92 -3.15 -14.86
CA PRO A 443 12.06 -3.69 -15.91
C PRO A 443 10.54 -3.51 -15.66
N TYR A 444 10.16 -2.67 -14.71
CA TYR A 444 8.77 -2.56 -14.25
C TYR A 444 7.87 -1.85 -15.27
N VAL A 445 8.28 -0.68 -15.75
CA VAL A 445 7.59 0.12 -16.77
C VAL A 445 8.62 0.80 -17.66
N MET A 446 8.59 0.45 -18.94
CA MET A 446 9.50 0.88 -19.98
C MET A 446 8.69 1.39 -21.17
N LEU A 447 9.30 2.28 -21.95
CA LEU A 447 8.73 2.68 -23.23
C LEU A 447 8.98 1.58 -24.25
N LYS A 448 7.89 1.10 -24.87
CA LYS A 448 7.96 0.06 -25.88
C LYS A 448 8.66 0.58 -27.13
N LYS A 449 9.75 -0.08 -27.53
CA LYS A 449 10.44 0.23 -28.78
C LYS A 449 9.63 -0.34 -29.95
N SER A 450 9.06 0.52 -30.78
CA SER A 450 8.30 0.13 -31.97
C SER A 450 8.56 1.12 -33.09
N ASP A 451 8.62 0.60 -34.33
CA ASP A 451 8.75 1.43 -35.52
C ASP A 451 7.48 2.27 -35.80
N LYS A 452 6.35 1.92 -35.16
CA LYS A 452 5.07 2.65 -35.25
C LYS A 452 4.89 3.55 -34.02
N ALA A 453 4.35 4.75 -34.23
CA ALA A 453 3.92 5.62 -33.15
C ALA A 453 2.73 5.00 -32.40
N LEU A 454 2.99 4.38 -31.25
CA LEU A 454 1.96 3.82 -30.37
C LEU A 454 1.26 4.96 -29.60
N VAL A 455 -0.03 4.82 -29.37
CA VAL A 455 -0.87 5.82 -28.66
C VAL A 455 -1.57 5.14 -27.47
N GLY A 456 -1.79 5.89 -26.40
CA GLY A 456 -2.50 5.38 -25.22
C GLY A 456 -1.65 4.41 -24.37
N ASN A 457 -2.24 3.31 -23.96
CA ASN A 457 -1.65 2.32 -23.04
C ASN A 457 -0.55 1.47 -23.68
N ASP A 458 -0.63 1.22 -25.00
CA ASP A 458 0.29 0.33 -25.72
C ASP A 458 1.72 0.87 -25.83
N ARG A 459 1.93 2.14 -25.47
CA ARG A 459 3.23 2.80 -25.40
C ARG A 459 4.15 2.20 -24.34
N PHE A 460 3.58 1.53 -23.33
CA PHE A 460 4.31 1.02 -22.19
C PHE A 460 4.40 -0.51 -22.22
N GLU A 461 5.52 -1.03 -21.77
CA GLU A 461 5.75 -2.46 -21.54
C GLU A 461 6.53 -2.66 -20.25
N GLY A 462 6.43 -3.83 -19.63
CA GLY A 462 7.16 -4.13 -18.39
C GLY A 462 6.35 -5.01 -17.44
N PHE A 463 6.99 -5.41 -16.33
CA PHE A 463 6.38 -6.29 -15.33
C PHE A 463 5.08 -5.72 -14.74
N CYS A 464 5.07 -4.43 -14.38
CA CYS A 464 3.89 -3.79 -13.80
C CYS A 464 2.76 -3.63 -14.83
N ILE A 465 3.10 -3.50 -16.12
CA ILE A 465 2.12 -3.41 -17.21
C ILE A 465 1.44 -4.75 -17.45
N ASP A 466 2.21 -5.83 -17.47
CA ASP A 466 1.64 -7.18 -17.60
C ASP A 466 0.82 -7.55 -16.37
N LEU A 467 1.29 -7.23 -15.16
CA LEU A 467 0.50 -7.42 -13.93
C LEU A 467 -0.81 -6.63 -13.97
N LEU A 468 -0.80 -5.38 -14.43
CA LEU A 468 -2.00 -4.56 -14.57
C LEU A 468 -2.99 -5.15 -15.58
N LYS A 469 -2.50 -5.70 -16.70
CA LYS A 469 -3.34 -6.41 -17.68
C LYS A 469 -4.03 -7.63 -17.06
N GLU A 470 -3.31 -8.43 -16.28
CA GLU A 470 -3.91 -9.59 -15.60
C GLU A 470 -4.95 -9.18 -14.56
N LEU A 471 -4.66 -8.14 -13.76
CA LEU A 471 -5.63 -7.59 -12.82
C LEU A 471 -6.89 -7.07 -13.52
N ALA A 472 -6.73 -6.39 -14.66
CA ALA A 472 -7.83 -5.90 -15.47
C ALA A 472 -8.64 -7.05 -16.08
N ASN A 473 -8.01 -8.14 -16.52
CA ASN A 473 -8.69 -9.32 -17.05
C ASN A 473 -9.51 -10.05 -15.98
N ILE A 474 -8.99 -10.18 -14.76
CA ILE A 474 -9.67 -10.87 -13.65
C ILE A 474 -10.83 -10.02 -13.12
N LEU A 475 -10.60 -8.71 -12.92
CA LEU A 475 -11.58 -7.82 -12.29
C LEU A 475 -12.54 -7.18 -13.30
N GLY A 476 -12.20 -7.17 -14.59
CA GLY A 476 -13.03 -6.65 -15.70
C GLY A 476 -13.01 -5.13 -15.89
N PHE A 477 -12.06 -4.39 -15.29
CA PHE A 477 -11.98 -2.93 -15.47
C PHE A 477 -11.14 -2.53 -16.70
N THR A 478 -11.49 -1.39 -17.30
CA THR A 478 -10.63 -0.67 -18.24
C THR A 478 -9.73 0.30 -17.49
N TYR A 479 -8.60 0.70 -18.06
CA TYR A 479 -7.68 1.60 -17.39
C TYR A 479 -6.98 2.54 -18.37
N GLU A 480 -6.50 3.67 -17.85
CA GLU A 480 -5.66 4.64 -18.56
C GLU A 480 -4.34 4.81 -17.79
N ILE A 481 -3.21 4.53 -18.44
CA ILE A 481 -1.88 4.71 -17.82
C ILE A 481 -1.43 6.16 -17.97
N ARG A 482 -1.13 6.81 -16.85
CA ARG A 482 -0.53 8.14 -16.78
C ARG A 482 0.81 8.10 -16.08
N LEU A 483 1.77 8.85 -16.62
CA LEU A 483 3.07 9.05 -15.97
C LEU A 483 2.96 10.17 -14.96
N VAL A 484 3.55 9.96 -13.79
CA VAL A 484 3.65 10.99 -12.77
C VAL A 484 4.44 12.20 -13.31
N PRO A 485 3.92 13.44 -13.24
CA PRO A 485 4.56 14.61 -13.87
C PRO A 485 5.92 14.98 -13.31
N ASP A 486 6.16 14.74 -12.01
CA ASP A 486 7.39 15.11 -11.32
C ASP A 486 8.45 13.98 -11.35
N GLY A 487 8.12 12.81 -11.90
CA GLY A 487 9.02 11.65 -11.97
C GLY A 487 9.44 11.12 -10.60
N LYS A 488 8.65 11.34 -9.54
CA LYS A 488 8.98 10.89 -8.18
C LYS A 488 7.95 9.90 -7.63
N TYR A 489 8.43 8.97 -6.79
CA TYR A 489 7.57 8.10 -6.01
C TYR A 489 6.66 8.86 -5.04
N GLY A 490 7.24 9.84 -4.34
CA GLY A 490 6.57 10.64 -3.35
C GLY A 490 7.29 10.61 -2.00
N SER A 491 7.78 11.78 -1.59
CA SER A 491 8.39 12.05 -0.29
C SER A 491 7.61 13.16 0.41
N GLN A 492 7.76 13.24 1.72
CA GLN A 492 7.13 14.26 2.54
C GLN A 492 8.14 15.39 2.79
N ASP A 493 7.74 16.62 2.46
CA ASP A 493 8.51 17.83 2.78
C ASP A 493 8.46 18.15 4.28
N ASP A 494 9.34 19.03 4.77
CA ASP A 494 9.36 19.46 6.19
C ASP A 494 8.04 20.11 6.63
N LYS A 495 7.26 20.64 5.68
CA LYS A 495 5.90 21.21 5.90
C LYS A 495 4.79 20.15 5.95
N GLY A 496 5.14 18.87 5.79
CA GLY A 496 4.19 17.75 5.82
C GLY A 496 3.45 17.49 4.50
N GLN A 497 3.75 18.23 3.43
CA GLN A 497 3.15 18.05 2.10
C GLN A 497 3.80 16.88 1.36
N TRP A 498 3.00 16.12 0.60
CA TRP A 498 3.47 14.99 -0.21
C TRP A 498 3.70 15.39 -1.66
N SER A 499 4.69 14.79 -2.32
CA SER A 499 4.93 14.86 -3.76
C SER A 499 4.67 13.53 -4.47
N GLY A 500 4.90 13.46 -5.78
CA GLY A 500 4.90 12.21 -6.55
C GLY A 500 3.57 11.50 -6.65
N MET A 501 3.63 10.19 -6.93
CA MET A 501 2.46 9.32 -7.04
C MET A 501 1.62 9.29 -5.76
N ILE A 502 2.26 9.41 -4.58
CA ILE A 502 1.54 9.47 -3.30
C ILE A 502 0.61 10.69 -3.25
N ARG A 503 1.06 11.85 -3.76
CA ARG A 503 0.23 13.06 -3.83
C ARG A 503 -0.97 12.87 -4.76
N GLU A 504 -0.77 12.23 -5.91
CA GLU A 504 -1.85 12.00 -6.86
C GLU A 504 -2.96 11.11 -6.28
N LEU A 505 -2.60 10.08 -5.51
CA LEU A 505 -3.56 9.24 -4.80
C LEU A 505 -4.29 10.01 -3.67
N ILE A 506 -3.58 10.87 -2.93
CA ILE A 506 -4.19 11.70 -1.87
C ILE A 506 -5.17 12.71 -2.45
N GLU A 507 -4.86 13.28 -3.62
CA GLU A 507 -5.69 14.27 -4.32
C GLU A 507 -6.76 13.62 -5.23
N HIS A 508 -6.83 12.27 -5.29
CA HIS A 508 -7.70 11.51 -6.19
C HIS A 508 -7.56 11.95 -7.67
N ARG A 509 -6.34 12.27 -8.10
CA ARG A 509 -6.01 12.47 -9.53
C ARG A 509 -5.78 11.15 -10.25
N ALA A 510 -5.35 10.14 -9.49
CA ALA A 510 -5.20 8.75 -9.92
C ALA A 510 -5.95 7.84 -8.95
N ASP A 511 -6.53 6.77 -9.47
CA ASP A 511 -7.30 5.80 -8.70
C ASP A 511 -6.41 4.68 -8.18
N LEU A 512 -5.33 4.36 -8.91
CA LEU A 512 -4.38 3.32 -8.61
C LEU A 512 -2.95 3.78 -8.89
N ALA A 513 -2.01 3.39 -8.04
CA ALA A 513 -0.58 3.51 -8.32
C ALA A 513 0.02 2.11 -8.50
N VAL A 514 0.26 1.74 -9.76
CA VAL A 514 0.89 0.46 -10.12
C VAL A 514 2.32 0.74 -10.55
N ALA A 515 3.24 0.52 -9.61
CA ALA A 515 4.66 0.77 -9.75
C ALA A 515 5.41 -0.12 -8.73
N PRO A 516 6.75 -0.21 -8.79
CA PRO A 516 7.59 -0.74 -7.71
C PRO A 516 7.55 0.17 -6.45
N LEU A 517 6.35 0.36 -5.88
CA LEU A 517 6.12 1.25 -4.75
C LEU A 517 6.31 0.50 -3.43
N THR A 518 7.41 0.79 -2.73
CA THR A 518 7.72 0.21 -1.43
C THR A 518 6.65 0.57 -0.39
N ILE A 519 6.07 -0.44 0.26
CA ILE A 519 5.15 -0.24 1.38
C ILE A 519 5.95 0.27 2.57
N THR A 520 5.57 1.43 3.11
CA THR A 520 6.20 2.02 4.31
C THR A 520 5.14 2.56 5.25
N TYR A 521 5.41 2.50 6.55
CA TYR A 521 4.52 3.02 7.59
C TYR A 521 4.13 4.49 7.36
N THR A 522 5.04 5.31 6.82
CA THR A 522 4.74 6.72 6.53
C THR A 522 3.76 6.91 5.38
N ARG A 523 3.81 6.06 4.35
CA ARG A 523 2.89 6.12 3.22
C ARG A 523 1.52 5.55 3.60
N GLU A 524 1.51 4.45 4.34
CA GLU A 524 0.28 3.76 4.81
C GLU A 524 -0.61 4.65 5.71
N LYS A 525 -0.05 5.70 6.32
CA LYS A 525 -0.84 6.70 7.06
C LYS A 525 -1.75 7.55 6.18
N PHE A 526 -1.43 7.71 4.90
CA PHE A 526 -2.10 8.65 3.99
C PHE A 526 -2.76 7.98 2.80
N ILE A 527 -2.31 6.79 2.43
CA ILE A 527 -2.87 5.95 1.37
C ILE A 527 -2.97 4.52 1.86
N ASP A 528 -3.84 3.73 1.26
CA ASP A 528 -3.94 2.30 1.54
C ASP A 528 -3.13 1.49 0.53
N PHE A 529 -2.61 0.34 0.97
CA PHE A 529 -1.90 -0.60 0.11
C PHE A 529 -2.66 -1.91 -0.04
N SER A 530 -2.50 -2.54 -1.20
CA SER A 530 -2.85 -3.94 -1.38
C SER A 530 -1.91 -4.86 -0.58
N LYS A 531 -2.22 -6.16 -0.55
CA LYS A 531 -1.20 -7.17 -0.21
C LYS A 531 0.01 -7.04 -1.16
N PRO A 532 1.23 -7.27 -0.66
CA PRO A 532 2.43 -7.13 -1.48
C PRO A 532 2.45 -8.20 -2.58
N PHE A 533 2.74 -7.78 -3.81
CA PHE A 533 2.84 -8.69 -4.97
C PHE A 533 4.27 -9.22 -5.18
N MET A 534 5.27 -8.59 -4.57
CA MET A 534 6.66 -9.00 -4.65
C MET A 534 7.39 -8.65 -3.35
N SER A 535 7.99 -9.65 -2.72
CA SER A 535 8.83 -9.49 -1.53
C SER A 535 10.26 -9.15 -1.93
N MET A 536 10.86 -8.18 -1.24
CA MET A 536 12.23 -7.72 -1.49
C MET A 536 12.84 -7.14 -0.20
N GLY A 537 14.09 -6.70 -0.26
CA GLY A 537 14.64 -5.83 0.77
C GLY A 537 15.87 -5.10 0.31
N ILE A 538 16.49 -4.35 1.21
CA ILE A 538 17.70 -3.58 0.92
C ILE A 538 18.89 -4.53 0.86
N SER A 539 19.69 -4.42 -0.20
CA SER A 539 20.98 -5.09 -0.33
C SER A 539 22.02 -4.15 -0.94
N ILE A 540 23.24 -4.64 -1.10
CA ILE A 540 24.39 -3.84 -1.51
C ILE A 540 24.86 -4.31 -2.87
N LEU A 541 24.98 -3.37 -3.80
CA LEU A 541 25.58 -3.57 -5.11
C LEU A 541 27.03 -3.10 -5.08
N TYR A 542 27.95 -3.96 -5.49
CA TYR A 542 29.36 -3.63 -5.61
C TYR A 542 29.96 -4.21 -6.89
N ARG A 543 31.14 -3.72 -7.28
CA ARG A 543 31.87 -4.28 -8.42
C ARG A 543 32.49 -5.62 -8.04
N LYS A 544 32.44 -6.59 -8.96
CA LYS A 544 33.10 -7.89 -8.81
C LYS A 544 34.61 -7.65 -8.69
N PRO A 545 35.29 -8.18 -7.65
CA PRO A 545 36.73 -8.08 -7.56
C PRO A 545 37.36 -8.85 -8.72
N ASN A 546 38.35 -8.25 -9.38
CA ASN A 546 39.15 -8.98 -10.37
C ASN A 546 39.93 -10.07 -9.64
N THR A 547 39.88 -11.30 -10.15
CA THR A 547 40.70 -12.41 -9.65
C THR A 547 42.15 -11.96 -9.59
N THR A 548 42.73 -11.90 -8.39
CA THR A 548 44.14 -11.58 -8.23
C THR A 548 44.93 -12.65 -8.94
N ASN A 549 45.64 -12.28 -10.02
CA ASN A 549 46.51 -13.19 -10.75
C ASN A 549 47.41 -13.91 -9.73
N SER A 550 47.37 -15.24 -9.72
CA SER A 550 48.23 -16.05 -8.90
C SER A 550 49.68 -15.64 -9.16
N GLY A 551 50.38 -15.21 -8.11
CA GLY A 551 51.77 -14.82 -8.23
C GLY A 551 52.63 -15.99 -8.72
N PHE A 552 53.77 -15.71 -9.36
CA PHE A 552 54.68 -16.73 -9.89
C PHE A 552 55.13 -17.79 -8.87
N PHE A 553 55.09 -17.48 -7.57
CA PHE A 553 55.42 -18.38 -6.46
C PHE A 553 54.20 -19.06 -5.81
N SER A 554 53.08 -19.19 -6.53
CA SER A 554 51.85 -19.80 -6.01
C SER A 554 52.04 -21.23 -5.50
N PHE A 555 53.04 -21.97 -6.00
CA PHE A 555 53.39 -23.31 -5.50
C PHE A 555 53.90 -23.33 -4.05
N LEU A 556 54.32 -22.20 -3.47
CA LEU A 556 54.72 -22.12 -2.05
C LEU A 556 53.53 -21.87 -1.11
N ASN A 557 52.40 -21.38 -1.62
CA ASN A 557 51.20 -21.04 -0.84
C ASN A 557 50.49 -22.20 -0.12
N PRO A 558 50.58 -23.48 -0.54
CA PRO A 558 49.92 -24.60 0.17
C PRO A 558 50.40 -24.82 1.61
N MET A 559 51.54 -24.25 1.99
CA MET A 559 52.06 -24.24 3.35
C MET A 559 52.42 -22.81 3.75
N THR A 560 52.24 -22.49 5.03
CA THR A 560 52.63 -21.16 5.53
C THR A 560 54.15 -20.99 5.46
N PRO A 561 54.66 -19.76 5.29
CA PRO A 561 56.09 -19.47 5.27
C PRO A 561 56.83 -20.03 6.50
N ASP A 562 56.18 -20.07 7.66
CA ASP A 562 56.75 -20.60 8.89
C ASP A 562 57.10 -22.09 8.79
N ILE A 563 56.25 -22.90 8.13
CA ILE A 563 56.49 -24.33 7.94
C ILE A 563 57.74 -24.57 7.08
N TRP A 564 57.94 -23.76 6.04
CA TRP A 564 59.13 -23.83 5.19
C TRP A 564 60.42 -23.57 5.99
N VAL A 565 60.38 -22.60 6.91
CA VAL A 565 61.51 -22.33 7.82
C VAL A 565 61.76 -23.51 8.76
N TYR A 566 60.70 -24.11 9.33
CA TYR A 566 60.85 -25.28 10.19
C TYR A 566 61.39 -26.52 9.45
N ILE A 567 61.00 -26.75 8.19
CA ILE A 567 61.55 -27.83 7.37
C ILE A 567 63.05 -27.62 7.13
N LEU A 568 63.47 -26.39 6.83
CA LEU A 568 64.90 -26.06 6.66
C LEU A 568 65.70 -26.29 7.95
N LEU A 569 65.16 -25.85 9.09
CA LEU A 569 65.80 -26.07 10.40
C LEU A 569 65.90 -27.55 10.77
N ALA A 570 64.83 -28.33 10.51
CA ALA A 570 64.82 -29.77 10.75
C ALA A 570 65.83 -30.49 9.86
N TYR A 571 65.93 -30.13 8.57
CA TYR A 571 66.93 -30.64 7.64
C TYR A 571 68.36 -30.41 8.14
N LEU A 572 68.70 -29.17 8.52
CA LEU A 572 70.02 -28.84 9.04
C LEU A 572 70.32 -29.60 10.34
N GLY A 573 69.35 -29.68 11.24
CA GLY A 573 69.47 -30.41 12.51
C GLY A 573 69.73 -31.90 12.31
N VAL A 574 68.95 -32.57 11.46
CA VAL A 574 69.09 -34.01 11.20
C VAL A 574 70.42 -34.33 10.51
N SER A 575 70.84 -33.53 9.52
CA SER A 575 72.14 -33.72 8.86
C SER A 575 73.33 -33.54 9.83
N CYS A 576 73.27 -32.56 10.73
CA CYS A 576 74.29 -32.38 11.77
C CYS A 576 74.31 -33.53 12.78
N VAL A 577 73.15 -33.97 13.26
CA VAL A 577 73.03 -35.09 14.21
C VAL A 577 73.53 -36.39 13.58
N LEU A 578 73.19 -36.63 12.31
CA LEU A 578 73.66 -37.78 11.55
C LEU A 578 75.19 -37.75 11.36
N PHE A 579 75.77 -36.59 11.05
CA PHE A 579 77.22 -36.41 10.97
C PHE A 579 77.92 -36.74 12.31
N VAL A 580 77.42 -36.20 13.41
CA VAL A 580 77.98 -36.41 14.75
C VAL A 580 77.94 -37.88 15.13
N ILE A 581 76.80 -38.54 14.97
CA ILE A 581 76.62 -39.94 15.36
C ILE A 581 77.38 -40.89 14.43
N ALA A 582 77.47 -40.59 13.14
CA ALA A 582 78.29 -41.37 12.21
C ALA A 582 79.79 -41.29 12.56
N ARG A 583 80.27 -40.17 13.13
CA ARG A 583 81.67 -40.05 13.58
C ARG A 583 81.95 -40.83 14.86
N PHE A 584 81.00 -40.84 15.80
CA PHE A 584 81.12 -41.51 17.10
C PHE A 584 80.87 -43.02 17.04
N SER A 585 80.06 -43.50 16.10
CA SER A 585 79.78 -44.93 15.97
C SER A 585 80.96 -45.66 15.32
N PRO A 586 81.64 -46.58 16.02
CA PRO A 586 82.78 -47.31 15.46
C PRO A 586 82.37 -48.24 14.31
N TYR A 587 81.10 -48.64 14.22
CA TYR A 587 80.58 -49.52 13.18
C TYR A 587 80.33 -48.83 11.82
N GLU A 588 80.43 -47.51 11.74
CA GLU A 588 80.38 -46.78 10.45
C GLU A 588 81.75 -46.66 9.78
N TRP A 589 82.82 -46.93 10.51
CA TRP A 589 84.18 -46.95 10.00
C TRP A 589 84.44 -48.27 9.27
N TYR A 590 84.91 -48.21 8.03
CA TYR A 590 85.26 -49.42 7.26
C TYR A 590 86.65 -49.32 6.65
N ASP A 591 87.31 -50.46 6.50
CA ASP A 591 88.64 -50.53 5.89
C ASP A 591 88.53 -50.33 4.38
N ALA A 592 89.18 -49.28 3.88
CA ALA A 592 89.15 -48.92 2.47
C ALA A 592 89.87 -49.94 1.56
N HIS A 593 90.79 -50.73 2.11
CA HIS A 593 91.62 -51.70 1.37
C HIS A 593 91.65 -53.07 2.07
N PRO A 594 90.57 -53.87 2.03
CA PRO A 594 90.46 -55.14 2.75
C PRO A 594 91.48 -56.21 2.32
N CYS A 595 92.20 -56.00 1.21
CA CYS A 595 93.20 -56.92 0.70
C CYS A 595 94.65 -56.62 1.17
N ASN A 596 94.89 -55.57 1.96
CA ASN A 596 96.22 -55.18 2.41
C ASN A 596 96.32 -55.21 3.95
N PRO A 597 96.78 -56.32 4.58
CA PRO A 597 96.70 -56.56 6.02
C PRO A 597 97.65 -55.72 6.90
N GLY A 598 98.13 -54.57 6.40
CA GLY A 598 99.04 -53.65 7.11
C GLY A 598 98.69 -52.16 6.97
N SER A 599 97.49 -51.82 6.50
CA SER A 599 97.02 -50.43 6.44
C SER A 599 95.86 -50.20 7.41
N ASP A 600 96.11 -49.54 8.54
CA ASP A 600 95.09 -49.12 9.54
C ASP A 600 94.25 -47.90 9.07
N VAL A 601 94.09 -47.71 7.76
CA VAL A 601 93.38 -46.55 7.20
C VAL A 601 91.90 -46.88 7.09
N VAL A 602 91.16 -46.49 8.13
CA VAL A 602 89.71 -46.65 8.20
C VAL A 602 89.04 -45.38 7.67
N GLU A 603 88.10 -45.52 6.74
CA GLU A 603 87.39 -44.41 6.11
C GLU A 603 85.92 -44.35 6.57
N ASN A 604 85.37 -43.14 6.63
CA ASN A 604 83.97 -42.90 6.94
C ASN A 604 83.36 -42.04 5.82
N ASN A 605 82.29 -42.55 5.20
CA ASN A 605 81.64 -41.90 4.07
C ASN A 605 80.75 -40.72 4.47
N PHE A 606 80.35 -40.60 5.74
CA PHE A 606 79.54 -39.48 6.24
C PHE A 606 80.41 -38.30 6.66
N THR A 607 80.89 -37.55 5.66
CA THR A 607 81.38 -36.18 5.88
C THR A 607 80.21 -35.21 6.07
N LEU A 608 80.42 -34.03 6.66
CA LEU A 608 79.34 -33.05 6.88
C LEU A 608 78.57 -32.73 5.57
N LEU A 609 79.28 -32.57 4.45
CA LEU A 609 78.68 -32.36 3.13
C LEU A 609 77.90 -33.60 2.65
N ASN A 610 78.44 -34.80 2.86
CA ASN A 610 77.76 -36.05 2.50
C ASN A 610 76.52 -36.30 3.38
N SER A 611 76.52 -35.86 4.64
CA SER A 611 75.35 -35.89 5.52
C SER A 611 74.27 -34.88 5.10
N PHE A 612 74.66 -33.70 4.59
CA PHE A 612 73.72 -32.77 3.95
C PHE A 612 73.15 -33.35 2.65
N TRP A 613 73.98 -34.01 1.84
CA TRP A 613 73.55 -34.68 0.61
C TRP A 613 72.58 -35.84 0.87
N PHE A 614 72.85 -36.65 1.91
CA PHE A 614 71.94 -37.70 2.37
C PHE A 614 70.57 -37.14 2.79
N GLY A 615 70.56 -36.01 3.52
CA GLY A 615 69.32 -35.33 3.92
C GLY A 615 68.52 -34.77 2.74
N VAL A 616 69.17 -34.23 1.71
CA VAL A 616 68.50 -33.73 0.50
C VAL A 616 67.98 -34.88 -0.36
N GLY A 617 68.77 -35.93 -0.57
CA GLY A 617 68.38 -37.08 -1.40
C GLY A 617 67.16 -37.83 -0.84
N SER A 618 67.00 -37.84 0.48
CA SER A 618 65.81 -38.38 1.15
C SER A 618 64.59 -37.45 1.05
N LEU A 619 64.77 -36.13 1.23
CA LEU A 619 63.69 -35.15 1.05
C LEU A 619 63.17 -35.10 -0.40
N MET A 620 64.02 -35.34 -1.40
CA MET A 620 63.64 -35.37 -2.82
C MET A 620 63.16 -36.74 -3.32
N GLN A 621 63.04 -37.75 -2.44
CA GLN A 621 62.63 -39.13 -2.77
C GLN A 621 63.51 -39.84 -3.83
N GLN A 622 64.71 -39.35 -4.10
CA GLN A 622 65.64 -39.96 -5.07
C GLN A 622 66.58 -40.99 -4.44
N GLY A 623 66.66 -41.01 -3.10
CA GLY A 623 67.59 -41.86 -2.36
C GLY A 623 69.00 -41.25 -2.32
N SER A 624 69.91 -41.90 -1.59
CA SER A 624 71.31 -41.53 -1.53
C SER A 624 72.15 -42.78 -1.78
N GLU A 625 73.27 -42.63 -2.49
CA GLU A 625 74.26 -43.70 -2.65
C GLU A 625 74.93 -44.07 -1.30
N LEU A 626 74.77 -43.22 -0.29
CA LEU A 626 75.32 -43.39 1.05
C LEU A 626 74.35 -44.19 1.91
N MET A 627 74.74 -45.43 2.25
CA MET A 627 73.93 -46.31 3.08
C MET A 627 74.48 -46.39 4.53
N PRO A 628 73.71 -45.99 5.56
CA PRO A 628 74.13 -46.12 6.96
C PRO A 628 74.27 -47.59 7.36
N LYS A 629 75.41 -47.94 7.96
CA LYS A 629 75.73 -49.30 8.38
C LYS A 629 75.37 -49.56 9.84
N ALA A 630 75.58 -48.58 10.72
CA ALA A 630 75.31 -48.70 12.14
C ALA A 630 73.80 -48.65 12.46
N LEU A 631 73.40 -49.30 13.55
CA LEU A 631 72.00 -49.30 13.97
C LEU A 631 71.51 -47.89 14.37
N SER A 632 72.35 -47.09 15.03
CA SER A 632 72.03 -45.74 15.49
C SER A 632 71.74 -44.77 14.35
N THR A 633 72.57 -44.80 13.30
CA THR A 633 72.40 -43.98 12.08
C THR A 633 71.21 -44.44 11.25
N ARG A 634 70.92 -45.75 11.20
CA ARG A 634 69.71 -46.31 10.56
C ARG A 634 68.41 -45.86 11.22
N ILE A 635 68.37 -45.78 12.55
CA ILE A 635 67.18 -45.29 13.27
C ILE A 635 66.90 -43.82 12.91
N ILE A 636 67.94 -42.98 12.91
CA ILE A 636 67.80 -41.57 12.53
C ILE A 636 67.37 -41.43 11.07
N GLY A 637 67.99 -42.19 10.16
CA GLY A 637 67.59 -42.24 8.76
C GLY A 637 66.14 -42.70 8.58
N GLY A 638 65.71 -43.72 9.31
CA GLY A 638 64.34 -44.24 9.25
C GLY A 638 63.29 -43.24 9.77
N ILE A 639 63.55 -42.56 10.89
CA ILE A 639 62.67 -41.51 11.41
C ILE A 639 62.61 -40.32 10.44
N TRP A 640 63.75 -39.93 9.88
CA TRP A 640 63.81 -38.88 8.87
C TRP A 640 63.02 -39.25 7.62
N TRP A 641 63.15 -40.49 7.12
CA TRP A 641 62.36 -40.98 5.99
C TRP A 641 60.85 -40.91 6.27
N PHE A 642 60.42 -41.36 7.45
CA PHE A 642 59.01 -41.26 7.85
C PHE A 642 58.52 -39.81 7.91
N PHE A 643 59.31 -38.90 8.49
CA PHE A 643 59.01 -37.48 8.52
C PHE A 643 58.89 -36.87 7.11
N THR A 644 59.86 -37.13 6.23
CA THR A 644 59.84 -36.62 4.85
C THR A 644 58.65 -37.15 4.05
N LEU A 645 58.27 -38.42 4.24
CA LEU A 645 57.11 -39.02 3.60
C LEU A 645 55.82 -38.27 3.98
N ILE A 646 55.61 -38.02 5.28
CA ILE A 646 54.42 -37.29 5.76
C ILE A 646 54.37 -35.87 5.18
N ILE A 647 55.49 -35.15 5.20
CA ILE A 647 55.56 -33.77 4.71
C ILE A 647 55.23 -33.68 3.22
N ILE A 648 55.81 -34.56 2.40
CA ILE A 648 55.58 -34.55 0.95
C ILE A 648 54.14 -34.95 0.63
N SER A 649 53.60 -35.98 1.29
CA SER A 649 52.19 -36.38 1.13
C SER A 649 51.22 -35.28 1.56
N SER A 650 51.52 -34.53 2.62
CA SER A 650 50.69 -33.40 3.05
C SER A 650 50.78 -32.23 2.07
N TYR A 651 51.97 -31.94 1.53
CA TYR A 651 52.16 -30.90 0.52
C TYR A 651 51.40 -31.23 -0.77
N THR A 652 51.49 -32.47 -1.27
CA THR A 652 50.78 -32.87 -2.49
C THR A 652 49.26 -32.83 -2.31
N ALA A 653 48.76 -33.22 -1.13
CA ALA A 653 47.33 -33.11 -0.80
C ALA A 653 46.85 -31.65 -0.76
N ASN A 654 47.57 -30.76 -0.06
CA ASN A 654 47.19 -29.34 0.03
C ASN A 654 47.33 -28.60 -1.30
N LEU A 655 48.35 -28.92 -2.10
CA LEU A 655 48.53 -28.35 -3.43
C LEU A 655 47.36 -28.75 -4.35
N ALA A 656 46.93 -30.01 -4.33
CA ALA A 656 45.77 -30.47 -5.09
C ALA A 656 44.48 -29.74 -4.65
N ALA A 657 44.27 -29.55 -3.36
CA ALA A 657 43.13 -28.80 -2.82
C ALA A 657 43.18 -27.31 -3.19
N PHE A 658 44.36 -26.69 -3.16
CA PHE A 658 44.55 -25.30 -3.52
C PHE A 658 44.28 -25.04 -5.02
N LEU A 659 44.74 -25.93 -5.89
CA LEU A 659 44.54 -25.82 -7.34
C LEU A 659 43.09 -26.05 -7.78
N THR A 660 42.30 -26.72 -6.95
CA THR A 660 40.88 -26.99 -7.23
C THR A 660 39.95 -25.91 -6.69
N VAL A 661 40.41 -25.06 -5.76
CA VAL A 661 39.59 -24.02 -5.12
C VAL A 661 40.27 -22.65 -5.21
N GLU A 662 40.06 -21.94 -6.32
CA GLU A 662 40.30 -20.49 -6.37
C GLU A 662 39.15 -19.76 -5.66
N ARG A 663 39.32 -19.44 -4.37
CA ARG A 663 38.35 -18.61 -3.64
C ARG A 663 38.47 -17.16 -4.12
N MET A 664 37.35 -16.59 -4.58
CA MET A 664 37.25 -15.15 -4.73
C MET A 664 37.09 -14.53 -3.33
N ASP A 665 38.13 -13.84 -2.86
CA ASP A 665 38.06 -13.08 -1.60
C ASP A 665 37.28 -11.79 -1.84
N SER A 666 36.08 -11.68 -1.27
CA SER A 666 35.29 -10.45 -1.31
C SER A 666 35.80 -9.49 -0.22
N PRO A 667 36.09 -8.21 -0.53
CA PRO A 667 36.53 -7.26 0.48
C PRO A 667 35.42 -6.87 1.49
N VAL A 668 34.17 -7.21 1.21
CA VAL A 668 33.00 -6.91 2.03
C VAL A 668 32.02 -8.07 1.95
N ASP A 669 31.52 -8.53 3.10
CA ASP A 669 30.48 -9.57 3.19
C ASP A 669 29.20 -9.07 3.87
N SER A 670 29.30 -8.08 4.77
CA SER A 670 28.15 -7.56 5.52
C SER A 670 28.07 -6.03 5.55
N ALA A 671 26.87 -5.52 5.83
CA ALA A 671 26.65 -4.08 6.04
C ALA A 671 27.46 -3.54 7.24
N ASP A 672 27.70 -4.37 8.27
CA ASP A 672 28.51 -4.00 9.43
C ASP A 672 29.97 -3.78 9.05
N ASP A 673 30.51 -4.55 8.10
CA ASP A 673 31.89 -4.39 7.63
C ASP A 673 32.06 -3.05 6.90
N ILE A 674 31.07 -2.69 6.07
CA ILE A 674 31.00 -1.38 5.41
C ILE A 674 30.95 -0.24 6.43
N ALA A 675 30.21 -0.42 7.53
CA ALA A 675 30.03 0.60 8.57
C ALA A 675 31.29 0.82 9.42
N LYS A 676 32.15 -0.21 9.58
CA LYS A 676 33.41 -0.13 10.34
C LYS A 676 34.54 0.53 9.56
N GLN A 677 34.52 0.42 8.24
CA GLN A 677 35.56 0.93 7.35
C GLN A 677 35.17 2.29 6.73
N THR A 678 36.16 3.03 6.21
CA THR A 678 35.95 4.34 5.56
C THR A 678 36.59 4.46 4.17
N LYS A 679 37.21 3.39 3.68
CA LYS A 679 37.93 3.34 2.40
C LYS A 679 36.96 3.25 1.21
N ILE A 680 35.95 2.40 1.32
CA ILE A 680 34.89 2.21 0.35
C ILE A 680 33.78 3.20 0.69
N GLU A 681 33.49 4.10 -0.23
CA GLU A 681 32.35 5.00 -0.09
C GLU A 681 31.04 4.24 -0.34
N TYR A 682 29.95 4.65 0.30
CA TYR A 682 28.65 4.04 0.10
C TYR A 682 27.52 5.04 0.22
N GLY A 683 26.39 4.72 -0.40
CA GLY A 683 25.17 5.48 -0.20
C GLY A 683 23.99 5.05 -1.04
N VAL A 684 23.00 5.93 -1.13
CA VAL A 684 21.62 5.63 -1.52
C VAL A 684 21.08 6.65 -2.52
N VAL A 685 20.00 6.28 -3.21
CA VAL A 685 19.27 7.21 -4.10
C VAL A 685 18.55 8.28 -3.27
N LYS A 686 18.68 9.53 -3.70
CA LYS A 686 18.03 10.69 -3.07
C LYS A 686 16.50 10.60 -3.16
N ASP A 687 15.81 11.06 -2.12
CA ASP A 687 14.34 11.05 -2.01
C ASP A 687 13.71 9.63 -2.08
N GLY A 688 14.52 8.56 -1.96
CA GLY A 688 14.07 7.17 -1.99
C GLY A 688 13.62 6.62 -0.64
N ALA A 689 12.90 5.49 -0.67
CA ALA A 689 12.45 4.80 0.55
C ALA A 689 13.62 4.30 1.41
N THR A 690 14.70 3.84 0.79
CA THR A 690 15.95 3.41 1.44
C THR A 690 16.63 4.53 2.20
N MET A 691 16.69 5.74 1.64
CA MET A 691 17.21 6.94 2.33
C MET A 691 16.37 7.26 3.57
N ALA A 692 15.04 7.25 3.45
CA ALA A 692 14.14 7.50 4.57
C ALA A 692 14.25 6.44 5.67
N PHE A 693 14.54 5.18 5.29
CA PHE A 693 14.81 4.09 6.23
C PHE A 693 16.05 4.38 7.08
N PHE A 694 17.20 4.68 6.46
CA PHE A 694 18.43 4.99 7.21
C PHE A 694 18.29 6.26 8.06
N LYS A 695 17.58 7.28 7.57
CA LYS A 695 17.31 8.53 8.32
C LYS A 695 16.47 8.30 9.59
N LYS A 696 15.62 7.28 9.62
CA LYS A 696 14.68 6.98 10.73
C LYS A 696 15.04 5.72 11.50
N SER A 697 16.10 5.02 11.11
CA SER A 697 16.53 3.79 11.76
C SER A 697 16.99 4.09 13.19
N LYS A 698 16.73 3.16 14.11
CA LYS A 698 17.19 3.19 15.50
C LYS A 698 18.27 2.15 15.81
N VAL A 699 18.74 1.46 14.78
CA VAL A 699 19.80 0.45 14.91
C VAL A 699 21.14 1.17 14.82
N SER A 700 22.01 0.96 15.81
CA SER A 700 23.26 1.71 15.96
C SER A 700 24.18 1.62 14.74
N THR A 701 24.27 0.48 14.06
CA THR A 701 25.02 0.35 12.79
C THR A 701 24.43 1.27 11.71
N PHE A 702 23.12 1.23 11.49
CA PHE A 702 22.46 2.01 10.43
C PHE A 702 22.42 3.50 10.75
N GLU A 703 22.35 3.88 12.02
CA GLU A 703 22.51 5.27 12.46
C GLU A 703 23.92 5.79 12.15
N LYS A 704 24.97 5.00 12.40
CA LYS A 704 26.35 5.34 12.01
C LYS A 704 26.51 5.46 10.50
N MET A 705 25.92 4.53 9.74
CA MET A 705 25.91 4.61 8.28
C MET A 705 25.20 5.88 7.78
N TRP A 706 24.06 6.24 8.40
CA TRP A 706 23.37 7.49 8.08
C TRP A 706 24.18 8.73 8.46
N ALA A 707 24.85 8.74 9.61
CA ALA A 707 25.75 9.82 10.01
C ALA A 707 26.88 10.00 9.00
N PHE A 708 27.47 8.90 8.51
CA PHE A 708 28.46 8.92 7.44
C PHE A 708 27.88 9.49 6.14
N MET A 709 26.75 8.96 5.66
CA MET A 709 26.09 9.41 4.44
C MET A 709 25.70 10.90 4.51
N SER A 710 25.11 11.33 5.63
CA SER A 710 24.66 12.72 5.84
C SER A 710 25.81 13.72 5.99
N SER A 711 26.98 13.28 6.48
CA SER A 711 28.19 14.12 6.50
C SER A 711 28.77 14.41 5.11
N ARG A 712 28.48 13.56 4.12
CA ARG A 712 29.02 13.65 2.75
C ARG A 712 27.94 13.59 1.66
N PRO A 713 26.93 14.48 1.67
CA PRO A 713 25.75 14.34 0.81
C PRO A 713 26.07 14.45 -0.69
N ARG A 714 27.15 15.15 -1.06
CA ARG A 714 27.58 15.28 -2.47
C ARG A 714 28.21 14.01 -3.02
N THR A 715 28.82 13.18 -2.17
CA THR A 715 29.50 11.95 -2.59
C THR A 715 28.71 10.70 -2.20
N SER A 716 27.90 10.69 -1.16
CA SER A 716 27.12 9.50 -0.78
C SER A 716 25.78 9.38 -1.52
N LEU A 717 25.11 10.49 -1.84
CA LEU A 717 23.75 10.44 -2.41
C LEU A 717 23.78 10.56 -3.94
N VAL A 718 23.12 9.61 -4.62
CA VAL A 718 22.98 9.59 -6.08
C VAL A 718 21.59 10.06 -6.50
N LYS A 719 21.47 10.63 -7.72
CA LYS A 719 20.18 11.17 -8.20
C LYS A 719 19.24 10.09 -8.74
N SER A 720 19.79 9.09 -9.40
CA SER A 720 19.08 7.98 -10.04
C SER A 720 19.86 6.69 -9.82
N ILE A 721 19.18 5.54 -9.97
CA ILE A 721 19.81 4.21 -9.90
C ILE A 721 20.91 4.09 -10.96
N GLU A 722 20.67 4.56 -12.19
CA GLU A 722 21.66 4.48 -13.28
C GLU A 722 22.95 5.24 -12.97
N ASP A 723 22.85 6.43 -12.39
CA ASP A 723 24.00 7.23 -11.92
C ASP A 723 24.79 6.48 -10.83
N GLY A 724 24.06 5.77 -9.95
CA GLY A 724 24.64 4.87 -8.96
C GLY A 724 25.40 3.70 -9.59
N ILE A 725 24.82 3.02 -10.58
CA ILE A 725 25.45 1.89 -11.28
C ILE A 725 26.74 2.32 -11.96
N GLN A 726 26.70 3.43 -12.72
CA GLN A 726 27.88 3.98 -13.40
C GLN A 726 29.00 4.32 -12.41
N ARG A 727 28.65 4.75 -11.21
CA ARG A 727 29.63 5.06 -10.17
C ARG A 727 30.25 3.83 -9.52
N VAL A 728 29.45 2.80 -9.24
CA VAL A 728 29.95 1.49 -8.73
C VAL A 728 30.95 0.88 -9.72
N LEU A 729 30.72 1.02 -11.03
CA LEU A 729 31.62 0.52 -12.06
C LEU A 729 32.95 1.30 -12.14
N LYS A 730 32.91 2.62 -11.94
CA LYS A 730 34.07 3.51 -12.13
C LYS A 730 34.95 3.71 -10.90
N SER A 731 34.38 3.55 -9.70
CA SER A 731 35.04 3.90 -8.43
C SER A 731 34.79 2.83 -7.35
N ASP A 732 35.59 2.84 -6.28
CA ASP A 732 35.36 2.00 -5.09
C ASP A 732 34.18 2.54 -4.26
N TYR A 733 32.99 2.40 -4.83
CA TYR A 733 31.72 2.85 -4.27
C TYR A 733 30.71 1.69 -4.22
N ALA A 734 30.00 1.56 -3.10
CA ALA A 734 28.93 0.58 -2.91
C ALA A 734 27.56 1.27 -2.92
N LEU A 735 26.66 0.82 -3.80
CA LEU A 735 25.31 1.35 -3.88
C LEU A 735 24.36 0.48 -3.04
N ILE A 736 23.66 1.11 -2.10
CA ILE A 736 22.67 0.43 -1.27
C ILE A 736 21.30 0.67 -1.90
N THR A 737 20.68 -0.40 -2.41
CA THR A 737 19.40 -0.32 -3.13
C THR A 737 18.58 -1.61 -2.93
N GLU A 738 17.43 -1.70 -3.59
CA GLU A 738 16.49 -2.82 -3.46
C GLU A 738 17.01 -4.07 -4.19
N SER A 739 16.85 -5.24 -3.57
CA SER A 739 17.43 -6.50 -4.02
C SER A 739 16.92 -6.96 -5.39
N THR A 740 15.68 -6.64 -5.73
CA THR A 740 15.06 -6.95 -7.03
C THR A 740 15.70 -6.18 -8.18
N SER A 741 16.07 -4.91 -7.94
CA SER A 741 16.81 -4.09 -8.89
C SER A 741 18.25 -4.60 -9.03
N ILE A 742 18.88 -5.00 -7.92
CA ILE A 742 20.21 -5.61 -7.94
C ILE A 742 20.22 -6.89 -8.78
N ASP A 743 19.31 -7.83 -8.52
CA ASP A 743 19.18 -9.09 -9.28
C ASP A 743 19.03 -8.82 -10.78
N TYR A 744 18.21 -7.82 -11.16
CA TYR A 744 18.07 -7.41 -12.55
C TYR A 744 19.37 -6.88 -13.17
N ILE A 745 20.09 -6.02 -12.44
CA ILE A 745 21.33 -5.39 -12.90
C ILE A 745 22.45 -6.42 -13.01
N THR A 746 22.61 -7.30 -12.02
CA THR A 746 23.69 -8.30 -11.97
C THR A 746 23.52 -9.36 -13.06
N ARG A 747 22.28 -9.71 -13.42
CA ARG A 747 22.03 -10.61 -14.55
C ARG A 747 22.56 -10.04 -15.86
N ARG A 748 22.41 -8.73 -16.08
CA ARG A 748 22.83 -8.04 -17.31
C ARG A 748 24.28 -7.60 -17.32
N ASN A 749 24.85 -7.29 -16.16
CA ASN A 749 26.21 -6.76 -16.03
C ASN A 749 27.05 -7.60 -15.07
N CYS A 750 27.90 -8.45 -15.65
CA CYS A 750 28.69 -9.45 -14.92
C CYS A 750 29.85 -8.86 -14.12
N ASN A 751 30.15 -7.57 -14.31
CA ASN A 751 31.15 -6.85 -13.53
C ASN A 751 30.60 -6.40 -12.17
N LEU A 752 29.32 -6.65 -11.89
CA LEU A 752 28.66 -6.29 -10.65
C LEU A 752 28.23 -7.55 -9.90
N THR A 753 28.28 -7.47 -8.58
CA THR A 753 27.89 -8.55 -7.68
C THR A 753 27.07 -7.99 -6.54
N GLN A 754 26.06 -8.75 -6.11
CA GLN A 754 25.38 -8.50 -4.86
C GLN A 754 26.29 -8.90 -3.71
N VAL A 755 26.43 -8.02 -2.72
CA VAL A 755 27.23 -8.26 -1.52
C VAL A 755 26.33 -8.38 -0.30
N GLY A 756 26.53 -9.46 0.46
CA GLY A 756 25.79 -9.76 1.67
C GLY A 756 24.34 -10.17 1.44
N GLY A 757 23.64 -10.39 2.55
CA GLY A 757 22.22 -10.75 2.55
C GLY A 757 21.28 -9.56 2.34
N ILE A 758 20.00 -9.84 2.51
CA ILE A 758 18.97 -8.81 2.56
C ILE A 758 18.92 -8.23 3.98
N ILE A 759 19.03 -6.91 4.10
CA ILE A 759 19.13 -6.19 5.37
C ILE A 759 17.77 -6.07 6.08
N ASP A 760 16.69 -5.98 5.31
CA ASP A 760 15.32 -5.87 5.82
C ASP A 760 14.33 -6.71 5.01
N SER A 761 13.10 -6.83 5.50
CA SER A 761 12.01 -7.49 4.77
C SER A 761 10.96 -6.45 4.41
N LYS A 762 10.80 -6.21 3.11
CA LYS A 762 9.89 -5.25 2.50
C LYS A 762 9.13 -5.89 1.34
N GLY A 763 8.19 -5.16 0.78
CA GLY A 763 7.50 -5.58 -0.43
C GLY A 763 6.95 -4.41 -1.22
N TYR A 764 6.78 -4.65 -2.51
CA TYR A 764 6.03 -3.75 -3.38
C TYR A 764 4.55 -4.08 -3.27
N GLY A 765 3.73 -3.04 -3.15
CA GLY A 765 2.28 -3.13 -3.14
C GLY A 765 1.68 -2.11 -4.09
N ILE A 766 0.43 -2.35 -4.49
CA ILE A 766 -0.34 -1.39 -5.29
C ILE A 766 -0.90 -0.34 -4.33
N GLY A 767 -0.63 0.93 -4.63
CA GLY A 767 -1.16 2.06 -3.86
C GLY A 767 -2.59 2.38 -4.29
N THR A 768 -3.46 2.59 -3.30
CA THR A 768 -4.86 3.00 -3.48
C THR A 768 -5.16 4.21 -2.59
N PRO A 769 -6.10 5.10 -2.96
CA PRO A 769 -6.56 6.15 -2.08
C PRO A 769 -7.08 5.58 -0.75
N LEU A 770 -6.92 6.33 0.34
CA LEU A 770 -7.30 5.88 1.68
C LEU A 770 -8.79 5.53 1.75
N GLY A 771 -9.12 4.30 2.17
CA GLY A 771 -10.50 3.83 2.25
C GLY A 771 -11.13 3.50 0.89
N SER A 772 -10.33 3.30 -0.16
CA SER A 772 -10.81 2.94 -1.48
C SER A 772 -11.49 1.56 -1.48
N PRO A 773 -12.67 1.41 -2.13
CA PRO A 773 -13.34 0.12 -2.27
C PRO A 773 -12.57 -0.85 -3.18
N TYR A 774 -11.57 -0.36 -3.94
CA TYR A 774 -10.78 -1.19 -4.85
C TYR A 774 -9.71 -2.02 -4.13
N ARG A 775 -9.23 -1.57 -2.97
CA ARG A 775 -8.13 -2.19 -2.23
C ARG A 775 -8.36 -3.67 -1.96
N ASP A 776 -9.54 -4.01 -1.45
CA ASP A 776 -9.84 -5.39 -1.04
C ASP A 776 -9.99 -6.29 -2.27
N LYS A 777 -10.67 -5.80 -3.32
CA LYS A 777 -10.80 -6.52 -4.60
C LYS A 777 -9.44 -6.80 -5.25
N ILE A 778 -8.58 -5.78 -5.31
CA ILE A 778 -7.22 -5.89 -5.86
C ILE A 778 -6.37 -6.83 -5.01
N SER A 779 -6.48 -6.76 -3.68
CA SER A 779 -5.74 -7.66 -2.78
C SER A 779 -6.10 -9.12 -3.00
N ILE A 780 -7.39 -9.41 -3.18
CA ILE A 780 -7.87 -10.77 -3.49
C ILE A 780 -7.38 -11.22 -4.86
N ALA A 781 -7.43 -10.34 -5.88
CA ALA A 781 -6.92 -10.65 -7.21
C ALA A 781 -5.40 -10.93 -7.21
N ILE A 782 -4.60 -10.15 -6.46
CA ILE A 782 -3.16 -10.40 -6.29
C ILE A 782 -2.91 -11.76 -5.64
N LEU A 783 -3.69 -12.12 -4.61
CA LEU A 783 -3.56 -13.42 -3.95
C LEU A 783 -3.90 -14.57 -4.92
N SER A 784 -4.94 -14.43 -5.75
CA SER A 784 -5.25 -15.40 -6.81
C SER A 784 -4.09 -15.58 -7.79
N ILE A 785 -3.52 -14.47 -8.30
CA ILE A 785 -2.37 -14.51 -9.22
C ILE A 785 -1.13 -15.15 -8.55
N LEU A 786 -0.97 -14.96 -7.23
CA LEU A 786 0.10 -15.57 -6.45
C LEU A 786 -0.12 -17.09 -6.29
N GLU A 787 -1.34 -17.52 -5.97
CA GLU A 787 -1.73 -18.93 -5.83
C GLU A 787 -1.60 -19.70 -7.15
N ASP A 788 -1.94 -19.06 -8.27
CA ASP A 788 -1.81 -19.62 -9.63
C ASP A 788 -0.35 -19.67 -10.11
N GLY A 789 0.61 -19.09 -9.37
CA GLY A 789 2.02 -19.03 -9.74
C GLY A 789 2.35 -18.05 -10.89
N LEU A 790 1.36 -17.28 -11.37
CA LEU A 790 1.51 -16.37 -12.50
C LEU A 790 2.49 -15.23 -12.21
N LEU A 791 2.57 -14.76 -10.96
CA LEU A 791 3.57 -13.76 -10.54
C LEU A 791 5.01 -14.27 -10.72
N HIS A 792 5.26 -15.56 -10.48
CA HIS A 792 6.58 -16.15 -10.70
C HIS A 792 6.92 -16.20 -12.20
N ILE A 793 5.96 -16.62 -13.03
CA ILE A 793 6.11 -16.67 -14.50
C ILE A 793 6.41 -15.27 -15.05
N LEU A 794 5.67 -14.25 -14.60
CA LEU A 794 5.91 -12.86 -15.00
C LEU A 794 7.29 -12.36 -14.53
N LYS A 795 7.70 -12.68 -13.31
CA LYS A 795 9.03 -12.31 -12.80
C LYS A 795 10.10 -12.97 -13.67
N GLU A 796 9.98 -14.25 -13.94
CA GLU A 796 10.95 -14.97 -14.76
C GLU A 796 11.01 -14.39 -16.17
N LYS A 797 9.89 -14.08 -16.81
CA LYS A 797 9.83 -13.40 -18.13
C LYS A 797 10.60 -12.09 -18.17
N TRP A 798 10.46 -11.23 -17.17
CA TRP A 798 11.05 -9.88 -17.18
C TRP A 798 12.48 -9.81 -16.62
N TRP A 799 12.87 -10.77 -15.78
CA TRP A 799 14.24 -10.90 -15.27
C TRP A 799 15.08 -11.93 -16.05
N SER A 800 14.50 -12.72 -16.95
CA SER A 800 15.23 -13.59 -17.90
C SER A 800 15.65 -12.79 -19.12
N GLY A 801 16.84 -12.19 -19.07
CA GLY A 801 17.39 -11.43 -20.18
C GLY A 801 18.88 -11.21 -20.03
N SER A 802 19.64 -11.70 -21.01
CA SER A 802 21.11 -11.70 -21.11
C SER A 802 21.78 -12.18 -19.84
N SER A 803 21.66 -13.48 -19.55
CA SER A 803 22.49 -14.15 -18.56
C SER A 803 23.96 -13.83 -18.83
N CYS A 804 24.61 -13.19 -17.86
CA CYS A 804 25.93 -13.64 -17.47
C CYS A 804 25.82 -15.16 -17.39
N LEU A 805 26.38 -15.89 -18.37
CA LEU A 805 26.42 -17.34 -18.30
C LEU A 805 26.92 -17.66 -16.91
N ASP A 806 26.07 -18.31 -16.11
CA ASP A 806 26.46 -18.79 -14.81
C ASP A 806 27.72 -19.62 -15.05
N GLU A 807 28.88 -19.05 -14.69
CA GLU A 807 30.12 -19.81 -14.47
C GLU A 807 29.94 -20.77 -13.26
N GLU A 808 28.71 -21.22 -12.96
CA GLU A 808 28.42 -22.29 -12.00
C GLU A 808 28.90 -23.67 -12.49
N ARG A 809 29.53 -23.74 -13.66
CA ARG A 809 30.49 -24.79 -13.98
C ARG A 809 31.78 -24.18 -14.50
N ARG A 810 32.59 -23.65 -13.59
CA ARG A 810 34.05 -23.76 -13.76
C ARG A 810 34.40 -25.24 -13.75
N GLU A 811 34.19 -25.90 -14.90
CA GLU A 811 34.96 -27.09 -15.22
C GLU A 811 36.42 -26.68 -15.04
N THR A 812 37.12 -27.43 -14.19
CA THR A 812 38.53 -27.22 -13.89
C THR A 812 39.30 -27.19 -15.21
N GLY A 813 39.58 -25.98 -15.71
CA GLY A 813 40.35 -25.78 -16.93
C GLY A 813 41.76 -26.36 -16.76
N PRO A 814 42.44 -26.71 -17.86
CA PRO A 814 43.81 -27.21 -17.82
C PRO A 814 44.73 -26.22 -17.09
N MET A 815 45.64 -26.74 -16.26
CA MET A 815 46.57 -25.95 -15.47
C MET A 815 47.35 -24.96 -16.35
N GLY A 816 47.16 -23.66 -16.13
CA GLY A 816 47.84 -22.60 -16.89
C GLY A 816 49.30 -22.44 -16.50
N ILE A 817 50.12 -21.92 -17.43
CA ILE A 817 51.55 -21.66 -17.22
C ILE A 817 51.83 -20.66 -16.09
N GLN A 818 50.83 -19.86 -15.69
CA GLN A 818 50.94 -18.90 -14.60
C GLN A 818 51.11 -19.58 -13.23
N ASN A 819 50.48 -20.75 -13.02
CA ASN A 819 50.58 -21.51 -11.77
C ASN A 819 51.88 -22.34 -11.68
N LEU A 820 52.47 -22.72 -12.82
CA LEU A 820 53.69 -23.54 -12.91
C LEU A 820 54.95 -22.74 -13.31
N GLY A 821 54.79 -21.46 -13.67
CA GLY A 821 55.86 -20.62 -14.22
C GLY A 821 57.04 -20.44 -13.28
N GLY A 822 56.79 -20.33 -11.97
CA GLY A 822 57.85 -20.21 -10.96
C GLY A 822 58.79 -21.41 -10.91
N ILE A 823 58.30 -22.62 -11.19
CA ILE A 823 59.13 -23.84 -11.19
C ILE A 823 60.17 -23.78 -12.31
N PHE A 824 59.78 -23.31 -13.50
CA PHE A 824 60.69 -23.14 -14.62
C PHE A 824 61.75 -22.06 -14.36
N ILE A 825 61.39 -20.98 -13.65
CA ILE A 825 62.33 -19.93 -13.24
C ILE A 825 63.39 -20.50 -12.28
N VAL A 826 62.95 -21.28 -11.27
CA VAL A 826 63.87 -21.92 -10.31
C VAL A 826 64.81 -22.88 -11.04
N LEU A 827 64.29 -23.71 -11.95
CA LEU A 827 65.11 -24.62 -12.75
C LEU A 827 66.17 -23.89 -13.59
N ALA A 828 65.77 -22.84 -14.31
CA ALA A 828 66.69 -22.05 -15.13
C ALA A 828 67.77 -21.38 -14.27
N SER A 829 67.37 -20.81 -13.11
CA SER A 829 68.32 -20.20 -12.17
C SER A 829 69.33 -21.22 -11.62
N GLY A 830 68.89 -22.44 -11.28
CA GLY A 830 69.76 -23.51 -10.79
C GLY A 830 70.79 -23.97 -11.82
N LEU A 831 70.39 -24.08 -13.09
CA LEU A 831 71.30 -24.43 -14.20
C LEU A 831 72.37 -23.34 -14.43
N VAL A 832 71.98 -22.07 -14.36
CA VAL A 832 72.92 -20.96 -14.51
C VAL A 832 73.93 -20.95 -13.36
N VAL A 833 73.46 -21.11 -12.12
CA VAL A 833 74.33 -21.17 -10.93
C VAL A 833 75.30 -22.34 -11.00
N SER A 834 74.85 -23.53 -11.44
CA SER A 834 75.74 -24.69 -11.55
C SER A 834 76.87 -24.49 -12.57
N VAL A 835 76.58 -23.85 -13.71
CA VAL A 835 77.60 -23.48 -14.71
C VAL A 835 78.62 -22.51 -14.11
N PHE A 836 78.16 -21.48 -13.37
CA PHE A 836 79.07 -20.54 -12.72
C PHE A 836 79.96 -21.21 -11.66
N VAL A 837 79.40 -22.12 -10.85
CA VAL A 837 80.16 -22.88 -9.85
C VAL A 837 81.19 -23.78 -10.53
N ALA A 838 80.82 -24.50 -11.59
CA ALA A 838 81.75 -25.35 -12.34
C ALA A 838 82.91 -24.54 -12.97
N ILE A 839 82.62 -23.36 -13.51
CA ILE A 839 83.66 -22.44 -14.03
C ILE A 839 84.57 -21.99 -12.88
N ALA A 840 84.00 -21.62 -11.72
CA ALA A 840 84.79 -21.22 -10.56
C ALA A 840 85.68 -22.35 -10.02
N GLU A 841 85.17 -23.58 -9.94
CA GLU A 841 85.94 -24.77 -9.55
C GLU A 841 87.06 -25.07 -10.54
N PHE A 842 86.78 -24.97 -11.85
CA PHE A 842 87.76 -25.14 -12.90
C PHE A 842 88.88 -24.10 -12.79
N ILE A 843 88.53 -22.82 -12.63
CA ILE A 843 89.50 -21.73 -12.43
C ILE A 843 90.31 -21.94 -11.14
N TYR A 844 89.66 -22.32 -10.04
CA TYR A 844 90.33 -22.55 -8.76
C TYR A 844 91.32 -23.72 -8.84
N LYS A 845 90.92 -24.82 -9.47
CA LYS A 845 91.77 -25.99 -9.70
C LYS A 845 92.93 -25.65 -10.63
N LEU A 846 92.69 -24.91 -11.72
CA LEU A 846 93.74 -24.43 -12.62
C LEU A 846 94.76 -23.56 -11.89
N ARG A 847 94.31 -22.64 -11.02
CA ARG A 847 95.19 -21.80 -10.21
C ARG A 847 96.06 -22.61 -9.26
N LYS A 848 95.48 -23.60 -8.58
CA LYS A 848 96.19 -24.48 -7.65
C LYS A 848 97.16 -25.43 -8.35
N THR A 849 96.84 -25.89 -9.56
CA THR A 849 97.73 -26.73 -10.38
C THR A 849 98.87 -25.89 -10.96
N ALA A 850 98.60 -24.67 -11.42
CA ALA A 850 99.61 -23.72 -11.90
C ALA A 850 100.60 -23.31 -10.79
N GLU A 851 100.13 -23.14 -9.55
CA GLU A 851 100.98 -22.92 -8.37
C GLU A 851 101.85 -24.14 -8.02
N ARG A 852 101.33 -25.37 -8.18
CA ARG A 852 102.10 -26.61 -7.94
C ARG A 852 103.14 -26.93 -9.01
N GLU A 853 102.88 -26.55 -10.26
CA GLU A 853 103.73 -26.88 -11.41
C GLU A 853 104.61 -25.71 -11.90
N GLN A 854 104.55 -24.53 -11.26
CA GLN A 854 105.28 -23.30 -11.64
C GLN A 854 105.15 -22.94 -13.14
N ARG A 855 103.92 -22.91 -13.67
CA ARG A 855 103.65 -22.55 -15.08
C ARG A 855 102.69 -21.36 -15.20
N SER A 856 102.73 -20.67 -16.35
CA SER A 856 101.80 -19.57 -16.65
C SER A 856 100.36 -20.07 -16.79
N LEU A 857 99.38 -19.34 -16.25
CA LEU A 857 97.95 -19.72 -16.24
C LEU A 857 97.38 -19.98 -17.65
N CYS A 858 97.86 -19.25 -18.66
CA CYS A 858 97.34 -19.35 -20.02
C CYS A 858 97.76 -20.66 -20.73
N SER A 859 98.96 -21.18 -20.44
CA SER A 859 99.43 -22.45 -21.03
C SER A 859 98.78 -23.68 -20.38
N ALA A 860 98.55 -23.64 -19.06
CA ALA A 860 97.87 -24.72 -18.34
C ALA A 860 96.38 -24.84 -18.73
N MET A 861 95.72 -23.70 -19.03
CA MET A 861 94.31 -23.67 -19.44
C MET A 861 94.09 -24.30 -20.82
N VAL A 862 94.98 -24.03 -21.78
CA VAL A 862 94.88 -24.60 -23.14
C VAL A 862 95.12 -26.11 -23.13
N ASP A 863 96.08 -26.60 -22.33
CA ASP A 863 96.36 -28.03 -22.23
C ASP A 863 95.25 -28.80 -21.49
N GLU A 864 94.68 -28.28 -20.39
CA GLU A 864 93.56 -28.96 -19.70
C GLU A 864 92.28 -28.98 -20.54
N ILE A 865 91.96 -27.89 -21.25
CA ILE A 865 90.80 -27.84 -22.15
C ILE A 865 90.99 -28.85 -23.29
N ARG A 866 92.18 -28.89 -23.90
CA ARG A 866 92.50 -29.87 -24.95
C ARG A 866 92.35 -31.30 -24.47
N LEU A 867 92.84 -31.61 -23.26
CA LEU A 867 92.79 -32.95 -22.66
C LEU A 867 91.37 -33.37 -22.22
N SER A 868 90.52 -32.42 -21.82
CA SER A 868 89.10 -32.69 -21.51
C SER A 868 88.25 -32.99 -22.75
N PHE A 869 88.61 -32.42 -23.91
CA PHE A 869 87.89 -32.65 -25.17
C PHE A 869 88.38 -33.89 -25.93
N THR A 870 89.63 -34.36 -25.72
CA THR A 870 90.18 -35.50 -26.47
C THR A 870 90.06 -36.88 -25.81
N CYS A 871 89.52 -37.02 -24.60
CA CYS A 871 89.22 -38.33 -23.99
C CYS A 871 90.38 -39.36 -24.02
N GLU A 872 91.64 -38.93 -23.81
CA GLU A 872 92.77 -39.86 -23.63
C GLU A 872 93.01 -40.21 -22.15
N ARG A 873 93.36 -41.48 -21.90
CA ARG A 873 93.44 -42.12 -20.57
C ARG A 873 94.69 -41.63 -19.81
N ARG A 874 94.51 -41.13 -18.57
CA ARG A 874 95.62 -40.70 -17.67
C ARG A 874 96.58 -41.85 -17.37
N VAL A 875 97.87 -41.65 -17.64
CA VAL A 875 98.97 -42.39 -17.00
C VAL A 875 99.55 -41.50 -15.89
N LYS A 876 99.46 -41.93 -14.62
CA LYS A 876 100.05 -41.21 -13.48
C LYS A 876 101.58 -41.33 -13.51
N HIS A 877 102.30 -40.21 -13.59
CA HIS A 877 103.73 -40.17 -13.24
C HIS A 877 103.91 -40.27 -11.71
N LYS A 878 104.82 -41.15 -11.27
CA LYS A 878 105.30 -41.26 -9.87
C LYS A 878 106.09 -40.01 -9.45
N PRO A 879 105.94 -39.48 -8.22
CA PRO A 879 106.86 -38.48 -7.68
C PRO A 879 108.23 -39.12 -7.34
N GLN A 880 109.33 -38.39 -7.60
CA GLN A 880 110.68 -38.76 -7.14
C GLN A 880 110.83 -38.58 -5.61
N PRO A 881 111.65 -39.41 -4.93
CA PRO A 881 111.92 -39.27 -3.50
C PRO A 881 112.97 -38.16 -3.21
N PRO A 882 112.90 -37.48 -2.06
CA PRO A 882 113.99 -36.61 -1.59
C PRO A 882 115.16 -37.44 -1.04
N VAL A 883 116.37 -36.96 -1.31
CA VAL A 883 117.65 -37.53 -0.86
C VAL A 883 117.88 -37.24 0.63
N MET A 884 118.26 -38.28 1.39
CA MET A 884 118.61 -38.18 2.81
C MET A 884 119.96 -37.49 3.04
N VAL A 885 120.04 -36.67 4.10
CA VAL A 885 121.30 -36.35 4.79
C VAL A 885 121.19 -36.87 6.23
N LYS A 886 122.24 -37.55 6.67
CA LYS A 886 122.37 -38.35 7.90
C LYS A 886 123.11 -37.52 8.96
N THR A 887 122.66 -37.54 10.21
CA THR A 887 123.55 -37.42 11.39
C THR A 887 122.87 -37.98 12.63
N ASP A 888 123.65 -38.75 13.39
CA ASP A 888 123.32 -39.50 14.60
C ASP A 888 122.98 -38.61 15.81
N ALA A 889 122.18 -39.14 16.75
CA ALA A 889 122.57 -39.35 18.16
C ALA A 889 121.36 -39.57 19.11
N VAL A 890 121.34 -40.76 19.71
CA VAL A 890 121.39 -40.97 21.19
C VAL A 890 120.10 -40.85 22.06
N ILE A 891 119.93 -41.90 22.87
CA ILE A 891 119.28 -42.09 24.19
C ILE A 891 117.85 -42.66 24.28
N ASN A 892 117.84 -43.86 24.88
CA ASN A 892 116.78 -44.64 25.52
C ASN A 892 115.92 -43.87 26.52
N MET A 893 114.66 -44.30 26.70
CA MET A 893 114.18 -44.67 28.04
C MET A 893 112.94 -45.60 27.97
N HIS A 894 113.07 -46.76 28.61
CA HIS A 894 112.10 -47.47 29.47
C HIS A 894 110.59 -47.18 29.33
N ALA A 895 109.66 -48.13 29.46
CA ALA A 895 109.68 -49.54 29.81
C ALA A 895 108.23 -50.06 29.76
N TYR A 896 108.13 -51.38 29.94
CA TYR A 896 107.06 -52.08 30.67
C TYR A 896 105.97 -52.79 29.85
N ASN A 897 106.24 -54.07 29.58
CA ASN A 897 105.52 -55.26 30.10
C ASN A 897 103.99 -55.31 29.93
N ASP A 898 103.35 -56.43 29.61
CA ASP A 898 103.77 -57.82 29.42
C ASP A 898 102.54 -58.58 28.90
N ARG A 899 102.81 -59.72 28.22
CA ARG A 899 102.03 -60.97 28.26
C ARG A 899 100.53 -60.99 27.88
N ARG A 900 100.24 -61.73 26.80
CA ARG A 900 99.81 -63.16 26.79
C ARG A 900 98.79 -63.44 25.67
N LEU A 901 99.24 -64.19 24.66
CA LEU A 901 98.46 -65.24 23.97
C LEU A 901 98.10 -66.34 25.00
N PRO A 902 97.17 -67.31 24.76
CA PRO A 902 96.83 -67.91 23.46
C PRO A 902 95.37 -68.41 23.28
N GLY A 903 95.10 -69.09 22.16
CA GLY A 903 93.94 -70.00 21.97
C GLY A 903 93.01 -69.55 20.83
N LYS A 904 93.26 -69.87 19.56
CA LYS A 904 93.10 -71.20 18.91
C LYS A 904 91.63 -71.67 18.96
N ASP A 905 90.92 -71.63 17.83
CA ASP A 905 90.58 -72.87 17.11
C ASP A 905 89.86 -72.59 15.77
N ASN A 906 90.07 -73.57 14.89
CA ASN A 906 89.83 -73.61 13.45
C ASN A 906 88.38 -73.96 13.09
N MET A 907 88.09 -73.75 11.79
CA MET A 907 87.22 -74.59 10.93
C MET A 907 85.71 -74.54 11.26
N SER A 908 84.78 -74.41 10.32
CA SER A 908 84.73 -74.96 8.97
C SER A 908 83.50 -74.44 8.21
N CYS A 909 83.67 -74.40 6.88
CA CYS A 909 82.75 -74.65 5.77
C CYS A 909 81.21 -74.51 5.87
N SER A 910 80.68 -73.99 4.75
CA SER A 910 79.60 -74.54 3.92
C SER A 910 78.36 -73.66 3.77
N THR A 911 78.35 -72.94 2.64
CA THR A 911 77.31 -72.89 1.61
C THR A 911 75.86 -73.22 1.94
N GLY A 912 74.98 -72.29 1.53
CA GLY A 912 73.68 -72.62 0.94
C GLY A 912 72.54 -71.77 1.46
N MET A 913 72.03 -70.85 0.62
CA MET A 913 70.62 -70.79 0.17
C MET A 913 70.30 -69.41 -0.39
N THR A 914 69.76 -69.43 -1.62
CA THR A 914 68.92 -68.41 -2.26
C THR A 914 67.69 -68.10 -1.40
N PRO A 915 67.03 -66.92 -1.51
CA PRO A 915 65.96 -66.73 -2.50
C PRO A 915 65.85 -65.28 -3.05
N VAL A 916 65.43 -65.10 -4.31
CA VAL A 916 64.09 -64.64 -4.76
C VAL A 916 63.71 -63.21 -4.31
N PHE A 917 63.55 -62.37 -5.34
CA PHE A 917 62.92 -61.05 -5.48
C PHE A 917 61.71 -60.77 -4.55
N PRO A 918 61.38 -59.48 -4.30
CA PRO A 918 60.88 -58.52 -5.30
C PRO A 918 61.86 -57.44 -5.74
#